data_AF-A0A7K6VQH9-F1
#
_entry.id   AF-A0A7K6VQH9-F1
#
_cell.length_a   1.000
_cell.length_b   1.000
_cell.length_c   1.000
_cell.angle_alpha   90.00
_cell.angle_beta   90.00
_cell.angle_gamma   90.00
#
_symmetry.space_group_name_H-M   'P 1'
#
loop_
_entity.id
_entity.type
_entity.pdbx_description
1 polymer ?
#
loop_
_entity_poly.entity_id
_entity_poly.type
_entity_poly.pdbx_seq_one_letter_code
_entity_poly.pdbx_strand_id
1 'polypeptide(L)'
;IPQMEAFWKQTDKAQKDFLDQSKCSSAKATKIMMDLTEKMIAVESLLSGSQDLQAMDIQERLFNWELMVKMIDSLKSSVPEECKGKLNIVSNILDHLTVKNNLSVRQKEELLTDLHKAFWEQLAHFSNECLQQSKDLILKRLELRAEKKEELKRRQEAEQESLLSKTFLTEDVHNFLKAYHELTEKHWQAQWDLEEEDDCESTEAVADLYKELYSKASHALEELVTELFLQTLPVVTGLSVRECELLKEEWQENLVPQLEKWENHRQRRWKLFQEQLLQEKELWMTEYALSAVMQKHLAEKQEKIIQGVISRLGCLSDDSLRYVLQKQRLLLGPVLRRLGARRVGAAALARMRLSRKRSSLQELREQHTLQEGSSLCQDEDQWQLQKAVESHIREEEEKLEEETQETNLEFHQQLVTEIQEALQFLQQHMEQVIGQTLLQHAREEAEKKSSDDGQDFKERLVESAVESVYGTSNNINRLVQNYYQQLGKITEVYEGKKLQYLKSLQAERSERIRLKNKENELALKEKHTKGLLNVSSTVHQRIVLQQNRILAQFELQQKIRLESLKQKLLGLHCLGTELENQLREAEQDFVSELAVLTRVPLTVKKKPSKRSKPAGEKTKSKRQTFQSPESAEKDDAHENIQEPHGMTSGLCRDMSQSSHEGETEPRKNSKMLKKKGSR
;
A
#
# COMPACT_ATOMS: atom_id res chain seq x y z
N ILE A 1 -2.05 14.01 -2.81
CA ILE A 1 -3.35 14.39 -3.41
C ILE A 1 -3.20 15.57 -4.38
N PRO A 2 -2.60 16.72 -4.02
CA PRO A 2 -2.54 17.90 -4.92
C PRO A 2 -1.76 17.68 -6.23
N GLN A 3 -0.63 16.96 -6.19
CA GLN A 3 0.17 16.67 -7.38
C GLN A 3 -0.55 15.69 -8.33
N MET A 4 -1.28 14.71 -7.78
CA MET A 4 -2.16 13.84 -8.56
C MET A 4 -3.30 14.66 -9.16
N GLU A 5 -4.00 15.47 -8.36
CA GLU A 5 -5.05 16.34 -8.88
C GLU A 5 -4.56 17.26 -10.02
N ALA A 6 -3.35 17.80 -9.93
CA ALA A 6 -2.75 18.63 -10.98
C ALA A 6 -2.52 17.86 -12.29
N PHE A 7 -1.93 16.67 -12.23
CA PHE A 7 -1.70 15.86 -13.43
C PHE A 7 -3.04 15.39 -14.05
N TRP A 8 -4.06 15.13 -13.24
CA TRP A 8 -5.32 14.58 -13.69
C TRP A 8 -6.11 15.69 -14.40
N LYS A 9 -6.11 16.90 -13.83
CA LYS A 9 -6.59 18.13 -14.49
C LYS A 9 -5.85 18.42 -15.80
N GLN A 10 -4.56 18.13 -15.88
CA GLN A 10 -3.79 18.30 -17.11
C GLN A 10 -4.22 17.30 -18.19
N THR A 11 -4.52 16.06 -17.83
CA THR A 11 -5.05 15.03 -18.74
C THR A 11 -6.44 15.40 -19.26
N ASP A 12 -7.31 15.89 -18.38
CA ASP A 12 -8.65 16.36 -18.75
C ASP A 12 -8.61 17.63 -19.61
N LYS A 13 -7.66 18.53 -19.33
CA LYS A 13 -7.43 19.73 -20.14
C LYS A 13 -6.94 19.37 -21.54
N ALA A 14 -5.99 18.44 -21.65
CA ALA A 14 -5.51 17.94 -22.93
C ALA A 14 -6.65 17.34 -23.76
N GLN A 15 -7.55 16.57 -23.13
CA GLN A 15 -8.73 16.03 -23.81
C GLN A 15 -9.66 17.13 -24.36
N LYS A 16 -9.89 18.21 -23.60
CA LYS A 16 -10.67 19.36 -24.06
C LYS A 16 -9.96 20.10 -25.19
N ASP A 17 -8.65 20.31 -25.08
CA ASP A 17 -7.86 21.00 -26.10
C ASP A 17 -7.86 20.21 -27.43
N PHE A 18 -7.86 18.87 -27.39
CA PHE A 18 -8.03 18.04 -28.60
C PHE A 18 -9.39 18.24 -29.27
N LEU A 19 -10.46 18.39 -28.49
CA LEU A 19 -11.81 18.57 -29.01
C LEU A 19 -12.04 20.01 -29.52
N ASP A 20 -11.54 21.01 -28.82
CA ASP A 20 -11.84 22.43 -29.08
C ASP A 20 -10.86 23.08 -30.07
N GLN A 21 -9.56 22.77 -30.00
CA GLN A 21 -8.53 23.48 -30.76
C GLN A 21 -8.04 22.74 -32.02
N SER A 22 -8.00 21.40 -31.99
CA SER A 22 -7.35 20.62 -33.06
C SER A 22 -8.27 20.24 -34.24
N LYS A 23 -9.56 20.60 -34.19
CA LYS A 23 -10.60 20.15 -35.15
C LYS A 23 -10.58 18.62 -35.37
N CYS A 24 -10.14 17.84 -34.39
CA CYS A 24 -10.18 16.38 -34.46
C CYS A 24 -11.62 15.91 -34.41
N SER A 25 -11.99 14.92 -35.24
CA SER A 25 -13.25 14.21 -35.08
C SER A 25 -13.30 13.57 -33.67
N SER A 26 -14.47 13.59 -33.03
CA SER A 26 -14.68 12.99 -31.70
C SER A 26 -14.08 11.57 -31.58
N ALA A 27 -14.30 10.72 -32.60
CA ALA A 27 -13.74 9.37 -32.64
C ALA A 27 -12.20 9.31 -32.59
N LYS A 28 -11.51 10.24 -33.27
CA LYS A 28 -10.04 10.31 -33.30
C LYS A 28 -9.48 10.81 -31.96
N ALA A 29 -10.13 11.80 -31.34
CA ALA A 29 -9.76 12.29 -30.02
C ALA A 29 -9.93 11.20 -28.95
N THR A 30 -11.05 10.47 -28.97
CA THR A 30 -11.31 9.35 -28.06
C THR A 30 -10.27 8.24 -28.21
N LYS A 31 -9.89 7.90 -29.44
CA LYS A 31 -8.85 6.89 -29.72
C LYS A 31 -7.48 7.30 -29.15
N ILE A 32 -7.07 8.57 -29.34
CA ILE A 32 -5.81 9.10 -28.79
C ILE A 32 -5.84 9.05 -27.25
N MET A 33 -6.96 9.44 -26.64
CA MET A 33 -7.09 9.42 -25.19
C MET A 33 -7.08 8.00 -24.61
N MET A 34 -7.64 7.02 -25.31
CA MET A 34 -7.59 5.61 -24.91
C MET A 34 -6.16 5.07 -24.95
N ASP A 35 -5.43 5.30 -26.04
CA ASP A 35 -4.03 4.89 -26.17
C ASP A 35 -3.15 5.55 -25.10
N LEU A 36 -3.29 6.86 -24.88
CA LEU A 36 -2.59 7.57 -23.81
C LEU A 36 -2.90 6.96 -22.43
N THR A 37 -4.17 6.67 -22.14
CA THR A 37 -4.60 6.06 -20.87
C THR A 37 -3.98 4.67 -20.68
N GLU A 38 -3.89 3.86 -21.74
CA GLU A 38 -3.26 2.54 -21.71
C GLU A 38 -1.75 2.63 -21.45
N LYS A 39 -1.04 3.52 -22.16
CA LYS A 39 0.40 3.75 -21.93
C LYS A 39 0.67 4.23 -20.51
N MET A 40 -0.18 5.12 -20.00
CA MET A 40 -0.08 5.62 -18.64
C MET A 40 -0.29 4.54 -17.57
N ILE A 41 -1.23 3.61 -17.78
CA ILE A 41 -1.40 2.45 -16.88
C ILE A 41 -0.13 1.59 -16.89
N ALA A 42 0.48 1.37 -18.05
CA ALA A 42 1.74 0.62 -18.14
C ALA A 42 2.91 1.33 -17.42
N VAL A 43 2.99 2.66 -17.51
CA VAL A 43 3.97 3.44 -16.73
C VAL A 43 3.73 3.25 -15.23
N GLU A 44 2.48 3.35 -14.78
CA GLU A 44 2.16 3.18 -13.37
C GLU A 44 2.46 1.77 -12.86
N SER A 45 2.29 0.73 -13.69
CA SER A 45 2.68 -0.63 -13.31
C SER A 45 4.20 -0.78 -13.17
N LEU A 46 4.98 -0.14 -14.05
CA LEU A 46 6.44 -0.12 -13.95
C LEU A 46 6.90 0.62 -12.68
N LEU A 47 6.30 1.79 -12.41
CA LEU A 47 6.59 2.57 -11.20
C LEU A 47 6.20 1.82 -9.93
N SER A 48 5.10 1.06 -9.95
CA SER A 48 4.69 0.24 -8.81
C SER A 48 5.69 -0.89 -8.57
N GLY A 49 6.11 -1.61 -9.61
CA GLY A 49 7.11 -2.68 -9.50
C GLY A 49 8.48 -2.17 -9.01
N SER A 50 8.93 -1.02 -9.51
CA SER A 50 10.15 -0.35 -9.03
C SER A 50 10.05 0.02 -7.56
N GLN A 51 8.92 0.61 -7.13
CA GLN A 51 8.74 0.97 -5.73
C GLN A 51 8.72 -0.25 -4.80
N ASP A 52 8.16 -1.38 -5.24
CA ASP A 52 8.16 -2.62 -4.46
C ASP A 52 9.58 -3.15 -4.27
N LEU A 53 10.42 -3.13 -5.32
CA LEU A 53 11.84 -3.46 -5.21
C LEU A 53 12.58 -2.50 -4.27
N GLN A 54 12.41 -1.19 -4.46
CA GLN A 54 13.02 -0.18 -3.60
C GLN A 54 12.62 -0.33 -2.13
N ALA A 55 11.38 -0.73 -1.85
CA ALA A 55 10.91 -0.97 -0.48
C ALA A 55 11.62 -2.17 0.16
N MET A 56 11.86 -3.23 -0.63
CA MET A 56 12.65 -4.40 -0.20
C MET A 56 14.10 -4.01 0.08
N ASP A 57 14.71 -3.24 -0.81
CA ASP A 57 16.10 -2.82 -0.67
C ASP A 57 16.29 -1.91 0.55
N ILE A 58 15.40 -0.91 0.75
CA ILE A 58 15.39 -0.06 1.95
C ILE A 58 15.33 -0.90 3.21
N GLN A 59 14.49 -1.93 3.23
CA GLN A 59 14.38 -2.79 4.40
C GLN A 59 15.66 -3.61 4.63
N GLU A 60 16.24 -4.18 3.57
CA GLU A 60 17.48 -4.93 3.66
C GLU A 60 18.64 -4.08 4.19
N ARG A 61 18.77 -2.85 3.70
CA ARG A 61 19.78 -1.90 4.18
C ARG A 61 19.57 -1.49 5.64
N LEU A 62 18.32 -1.32 6.09
CA LEU A 62 18.05 -1.08 7.51
C LEU A 62 18.54 -2.25 8.39
N PHE A 63 18.34 -3.50 7.95
CA PHE A 63 18.87 -4.67 8.66
C PHE A 63 20.40 -4.73 8.62
N ASN A 64 21.02 -4.39 7.48
CA ASN A 64 22.48 -4.33 7.36
C ASN A 64 23.06 -3.28 8.31
N TRP A 65 22.45 -2.10 8.42
CA TRP A 65 22.86 -1.08 9.39
C TRP A 65 22.76 -1.57 10.83
N GLU A 66 21.70 -2.29 11.19
CA GLU A 66 21.55 -2.86 12.53
C GLU A 66 22.67 -3.87 12.84
N LEU A 67 23.02 -4.71 11.86
CA LEU A 67 24.14 -5.63 11.95
C LEU A 67 25.49 -4.90 12.11
N MET A 68 25.72 -3.86 11.31
CA MET A 68 26.95 -3.04 11.37
C MET A 68 27.09 -2.35 12.73
N VAL A 69 26.02 -1.74 13.24
CA VAL A 69 26.01 -1.12 14.57
C VAL A 69 26.33 -2.14 15.66
N LYS A 70 25.66 -3.30 15.64
CA LYS A 70 25.92 -4.38 16.62
C LYS A 70 27.37 -4.87 16.56
N MET A 71 27.96 -4.95 15.37
CA MET A 71 29.37 -5.31 15.19
C MET A 71 30.28 -4.30 15.91
N ILE A 72 30.09 -3.00 15.68
CA ILE A 72 30.89 -1.96 16.34
C ILE A 72 30.66 -1.96 17.86
N ASP A 73 29.43 -2.14 18.32
CA ASP A 73 29.11 -2.22 19.75
C ASP A 73 29.79 -3.42 20.43
N SER A 74 29.88 -4.57 19.75
CA SER A 74 30.61 -5.75 20.25
C SER A 74 32.12 -5.51 20.37
N LEU A 75 32.71 -4.75 19.44
CA LEU A 75 34.12 -4.35 19.52
C LEU A 75 34.34 -3.34 20.65
N LYS A 76 33.42 -2.39 20.81
CA LYS A 76 33.45 -1.39 21.87
C LYS A 76 33.37 -2.02 23.27
N SER A 77 32.56 -3.06 23.46
CA SER A 77 32.43 -3.74 24.75
C SER A 77 33.61 -4.66 25.10
N SER A 78 34.52 -4.92 24.15
CA SER A 78 35.60 -5.91 24.30
C SER A 78 36.65 -5.53 25.35
N VAL A 79 37.13 -4.27 25.37
CA VAL A 79 38.14 -3.82 26.36
C VAL A 79 37.59 -3.75 27.80
N PRO A 80 36.42 -3.14 28.08
CA PRO A 80 35.85 -3.13 29.43
C PRO A 80 35.66 -4.54 30.00
N GLU A 81 35.20 -5.46 29.17
CA GLU A 81 35.03 -6.87 29.52
C GLU A 81 36.38 -7.50 29.91
N GLU A 82 37.40 -7.36 29.07
CA GLU A 82 38.74 -7.88 29.35
C GLU A 82 39.38 -7.27 30.62
N CYS A 83 39.23 -5.95 30.84
CA CYS A 83 39.68 -5.28 32.07
C CYS A 83 39.11 -5.96 33.31
N LYS A 84 37.79 -6.20 33.33
CA LYS A 84 37.10 -6.85 34.45
C LYS A 84 37.62 -8.27 34.67
N GLY A 85 37.84 -9.03 33.60
CA GLY A 85 38.40 -10.39 33.67
C GLY A 85 39.80 -10.42 34.24
N LYS A 86 40.72 -9.61 33.69
CA LYS A 86 42.12 -9.50 34.16
C LYS A 86 42.21 -9.10 35.63
N LEU A 87 41.42 -8.10 36.07
CA LEU A 87 41.37 -7.67 37.47
C LEU A 87 40.87 -8.77 38.41
N ASN A 88 39.87 -9.55 38.00
CA ASN A 88 39.33 -10.63 38.83
C ASN A 88 40.38 -11.73 39.08
N ILE A 89 41.16 -12.10 38.06
CA ILE A 89 42.25 -13.08 38.21
C ILE A 89 43.33 -12.54 39.17
N VAL A 90 43.73 -11.27 39.00
CA VAL A 90 44.71 -10.64 39.91
C VAL A 90 44.18 -10.60 41.34
N SER A 91 42.92 -10.23 41.56
CA SER A 91 42.30 -10.25 42.89
C SER A 91 42.36 -11.64 43.53
N ASN A 92 42.02 -12.69 42.77
CA ASN A 92 42.09 -14.07 43.26
C ASN A 92 43.51 -14.47 43.67
N ILE A 93 44.53 -14.08 42.90
CA ILE A 93 45.93 -14.39 43.24
C ILE A 93 46.35 -13.64 44.52
N LEU A 94 45.99 -12.35 44.64
CA LEU A 94 46.26 -11.57 45.86
C LEU A 94 45.50 -12.10 47.09
N ASP A 95 44.30 -12.66 46.90
CA ASP A 95 43.55 -13.37 47.93
C ASP A 95 44.32 -14.59 48.46
N HIS A 96 44.88 -15.41 47.56
CA HIS A 96 45.70 -16.56 47.96
C HIS A 96 46.96 -16.13 48.74
N LEU A 97 47.59 -15.01 48.37
CA LEU A 97 48.73 -14.45 49.10
C LEU A 97 48.36 -13.92 50.48
N THR A 98 47.15 -13.36 50.60
CA THR A 98 46.60 -12.89 51.87
C THR A 98 46.34 -14.06 52.82
N VAL A 99 45.75 -15.16 52.31
CA VAL A 99 45.52 -16.40 53.09
C VAL A 99 46.83 -17.04 53.54
N LYS A 100 47.89 -16.96 52.72
CA LYS A 100 49.24 -17.44 53.07
C LYS A 100 49.99 -16.51 54.05
N ASN A 101 49.37 -15.43 54.53
CA ASN A 101 49.97 -14.39 55.39
C ASN A 101 51.21 -13.69 54.78
N ASN A 102 51.39 -13.76 53.45
CA ASN A 102 52.46 -13.05 52.76
C ASN A 102 52.11 -11.59 52.49
N LEU A 103 50.84 -11.21 52.66
CA LEU A 103 50.32 -9.88 52.37
C LEU A 103 49.20 -9.56 53.37
N SER A 104 49.17 -8.34 53.90
CA SER A 104 48.08 -7.92 54.79
C SER A 104 46.85 -7.47 54.00
N VAL A 105 45.67 -7.58 54.62
CA VAL A 105 44.40 -7.14 54.00
C VAL A 105 44.46 -5.68 53.53
N ARG A 106 45.11 -4.78 54.30
CA ARG A 106 45.28 -3.38 53.90
C ARG A 106 46.17 -3.22 52.67
N GLN A 107 47.29 -3.94 52.61
CA GLN A 107 48.18 -3.93 51.43
C GLN A 107 47.48 -4.48 50.19
N LYS A 108 46.61 -5.48 50.34
CA LYS A 108 45.79 -6.00 49.24
C LYS A 108 44.88 -4.92 48.68
N GLU A 109 44.13 -4.26 49.55
CA GLU A 109 43.17 -3.22 49.17
C GLU A 109 43.86 -2.04 48.50
N GLU A 110 45.03 -1.62 49.00
CA GLU A 110 45.85 -0.56 48.39
C GLU A 110 46.31 -0.96 46.97
N LEU A 111 46.92 -2.14 46.82
CA LEU A 111 47.39 -2.64 45.51
C LEU A 111 46.25 -2.80 44.50
N LEU A 112 45.11 -3.33 44.93
CA LEU A 112 43.94 -3.44 44.05
C LEU A 112 43.40 -2.06 43.70
N THR A 113 43.36 -1.10 44.62
CA THR A 113 42.85 0.25 44.34
C THR A 113 43.73 0.97 43.32
N ASP A 114 45.05 0.87 43.47
CA ASP A 114 46.01 1.46 42.53
C ASP A 114 45.94 0.80 41.15
N LEU A 115 45.82 -0.52 41.10
CA LEU A 115 45.65 -1.26 39.84
C LEU A 115 44.32 -0.95 39.16
N HIS A 116 43.21 -0.92 39.92
CA HIS A 116 41.91 -0.51 39.39
C HIS A 116 41.98 0.90 38.81
N LYS A 117 42.62 1.84 39.50
CA LYS A 117 42.80 3.20 39.03
C LYS A 117 43.57 3.23 37.70
N ALA A 118 44.70 2.53 37.61
CA ALA A 118 45.49 2.45 36.38
C ALA A 118 44.70 1.81 35.23
N PHE A 119 43.95 0.75 35.49
CA PHE A 119 43.08 0.10 34.50
C PHE A 119 41.97 1.04 34.00
N TRP A 120 41.33 1.79 34.90
CA TRP A 120 40.31 2.77 34.55
C TRP A 120 40.87 3.92 33.73
N GLU A 121 42.09 4.39 34.03
CA GLU A 121 42.78 5.40 33.24
C GLU A 121 43.08 4.90 31.81
N GLN A 122 43.54 3.64 31.66
CA GLN A 122 43.74 3.02 30.35
C GLN A 122 42.42 2.83 29.58
N LEU A 123 41.36 2.41 30.25
CA LEU A 123 40.05 2.26 29.63
C LEU A 123 39.47 3.60 29.16
N ALA A 124 39.63 4.65 29.98
CA ALA A 124 39.23 6.00 29.61
C ALA A 124 40.02 6.53 28.41
N HIS A 125 41.34 6.28 28.39
CA HIS A 125 42.20 6.62 27.25
C HIS A 125 41.72 5.91 25.97
N PHE A 126 41.55 4.59 26.00
CA PHE A 126 41.05 3.79 24.88
C PHE A 126 39.70 4.29 24.36
N SER A 127 38.73 4.52 25.25
CA SER A 127 37.38 4.98 24.87
C SER A 127 37.41 6.35 24.19
N ASN A 128 38.20 7.29 24.75
CA ASN A 128 38.36 8.62 24.17
C ASN A 128 39.09 8.59 22.83
N GLU A 129 40.14 7.79 22.70
CA GLU A 129 40.89 7.63 21.47
C GLU A 129 40.03 7.00 20.35
N CYS A 130 39.27 5.95 20.67
CA CYS A 130 38.31 5.33 19.75
C CYS A 130 37.28 6.36 19.27
N LEU A 131 36.66 7.11 20.18
CA LEU A 131 35.67 8.13 19.84
C LEU A 131 36.25 9.25 18.97
N GLN A 132 37.48 9.69 19.23
CA GLN A 132 38.10 10.76 18.46
C GLN A 132 38.51 10.27 17.07
N GLN A 133 39.24 9.15 16.97
CA GLN A 133 39.75 8.64 15.70
C GLN A 133 38.61 8.13 14.79
N SER A 134 37.56 7.52 15.36
CA SER A 134 36.38 7.12 14.57
C SER A 134 35.64 8.33 13.99
N LYS A 135 35.48 9.42 14.76
CA LYS A 135 34.89 10.67 14.24
C LYS A 135 35.71 11.23 13.09
N ASP A 136 37.03 11.34 13.27
CA ASP A 136 37.92 11.89 12.24
C ASP A 136 37.92 11.03 10.96
N LEU A 137 37.84 9.70 11.11
CA LEU A 137 37.73 8.76 10.01
C LEU A 137 36.39 8.90 9.27
N ILE A 138 35.27 8.95 10.00
CA ILE A 138 33.92 9.09 9.43
C ILE A 138 33.80 10.43 8.69
N LEU A 139 34.33 11.52 9.24
CA LEU A 139 34.30 12.83 8.58
C LEU A 139 35.02 12.79 7.22
N LYS A 140 36.21 12.18 7.15
CA LYS A 140 36.94 12.00 5.89
C LYS A 140 36.17 11.14 4.88
N ARG A 141 35.51 10.07 5.36
CA ARG A 141 34.68 9.20 4.51
C ARG A 141 33.47 9.95 3.95
N LEU A 142 32.81 10.78 4.76
CA LEU A 142 31.68 11.60 4.33
C LEU A 142 32.06 12.61 3.23
N GLU A 143 33.24 13.22 3.33
CA GLU A 143 33.78 14.10 2.28
C GLU A 143 33.98 13.33 0.96
N LEU A 144 34.65 12.17 1.01
CA LEU A 144 34.84 11.31 -0.16
C LEU A 144 33.52 10.82 -0.76
N ARG A 145 32.54 10.48 0.08
CA ARG A 145 31.19 10.08 -0.37
C ARG A 145 30.51 11.21 -1.14
N ALA A 146 30.63 12.45 -0.68
CA ALA A 146 30.07 13.60 -1.37
C ALA A 146 30.69 13.78 -2.77
N GLU A 147 32.01 13.63 -2.89
CA GLU A 147 32.70 13.67 -4.19
C GLU A 147 32.24 12.57 -5.14
N LYS A 148 32.18 11.32 -4.66
CA LYS A 148 31.69 10.17 -5.44
C LYS A 148 30.24 10.38 -5.91
N LYS A 149 29.37 10.93 -5.05
CA LYS A 149 27.96 11.25 -5.39
C LYS A 149 27.84 12.32 -6.48
N GLU A 150 28.63 13.39 -6.40
CA GLU A 150 28.64 14.44 -7.43
C GLU A 150 29.18 13.93 -8.76
N GLU A 151 30.17 13.04 -8.75
CA GLU A 151 30.64 12.37 -9.97
C GLU A 151 29.57 11.46 -10.58
N LEU A 152 28.92 10.63 -9.77
CA LEU A 152 27.84 9.76 -10.22
C LEU A 152 26.69 10.57 -10.83
N LYS A 153 26.26 11.64 -10.17
CA LYS A 153 25.19 12.52 -10.65
C LYS A 153 25.51 13.12 -12.02
N ARG A 154 26.74 13.62 -12.22
CA ARG A 154 27.17 14.13 -13.54
C ARG A 154 27.13 13.08 -14.64
N ARG A 155 27.50 11.83 -14.32
CA ARG A 155 27.39 10.71 -15.27
C ARG A 155 25.92 10.41 -15.61
N GLN A 156 25.05 10.39 -14.61
CA GLN A 156 23.61 10.14 -14.78
C GLN A 156 22.95 11.23 -15.65
N GLU A 157 23.25 12.51 -15.40
CA GLU A 157 22.77 13.63 -16.22
C GLU A 157 23.21 13.48 -17.70
N ALA A 158 24.48 13.16 -17.95
CA ALA A 158 24.98 12.95 -19.31
C ALA A 158 24.33 11.75 -20.02
N GLU A 159 24.06 10.65 -19.31
CA GLU A 159 23.34 9.49 -19.86
C GLU A 159 21.88 9.83 -20.18
N GLN A 160 21.21 10.61 -19.32
CA GLN A 160 19.85 11.08 -19.54
C GLN A 160 19.77 12.00 -20.76
N GLU A 161 20.68 12.96 -20.90
CA GLU A 161 20.79 13.82 -22.08
C GLU A 161 21.06 13.02 -23.36
N SER A 162 21.93 12.00 -23.29
CA SER A 162 22.22 11.08 -24.41
C SER A 162 20.99 10.27 -24.82
N LEU A 163 20.17 9.82 -23.88
CA LEU A 163 18.93 9.11 -24.18
C LEU A 163 17.89 10.05 -24.79
N LEU A 164 17.68 11.23 -24.20
CA LEU A 164 16.73 12.23 -24.70
C LEU A 164 17.08 12.68 -26.12
N SER A 165 18.36 12.95 -26.40
CA SER A 165 18.84 13.34 -27.74
C SER A 165 18.64 12.25 -28.80
N LYS A 166 18.81 10.97 -28.47
CA LYS A 166 18.52 9.83 -29.38
C LYS A 166 17.03 9.64 -29.64
N THR A 167 16.17 10.02 -28.69
CA THR A 167 14.73 9.72 -28.74
C THR A 167 13.94 10.69 -29.62
N PHE A 168 14.44 11.90 -29.89
CA PHE A 168 13.84 12.81 -30.88
C PHE A 168 13.75 12.21 -32.30
N LEU A 169 14.33 11.04 -32.53
CA LEU A 169 14.36 10.30 -33.79
C LEU A 169 13.49 9.01 -33.79
N THR A 170 12.87 8.64 -32.66
CA THR A 170 12.10 7.39 -32.51
C THR A 170 10.59 7.67 -32.47
N GLU A 171 9.81 7.06 -33.36
CA GLU A 171 8.34 7.24 -33.42
C GLU A 171 7.55 6.42 -32.36
N ASP A 172 8.19 5.46 -31.68
CA ASP A 172 7.51 4.58 -30.71
C ASP A 172 7.68 5.03 -29.25
N VAL A 173 6.62 5.62 -28.70
CA VAL A 173 6.51 6.07 -27.30
C VAL A 173 6.69 4.93 -26.31
N HIS A 174 6.28 3.70 -26.63
CA HIS A 174 6.39 2.57 -25.70
C HIS A 174 7.84 2.15 -25.48
N ASN A 175 8.61 2.06 -26.57
CA ASN A 175 10.04 1.76 -26.49
C ASN A 175 10.82 2.86 -25.76
N PHE A 176 10.43 4.13 -25.94
CA PHE A 176 11.00 5.23 -25.17
C PHE A 176 10.72 5.09 -23.67
N LEU A 177 9.45 4.91 -23.27
CA LEU A 177 9.07 4.79 -21.86
C LEU A 177 9.79 3.64 -21.18
N LYS A 178 9.94 2.51 -21.88
CA LYS A 178 10.70 1.36 -21.40
C LYS A 178 12.19 1.68 -21.24
N ALA A 179 12.83 2.25 -22.25
CA ALA A 179 14.24 2.61 -22.19
C ALA A 179 14.53 3.67 -21.12
N TYR A 180 13.63 4.64 -20.95
CA TYR A 180 13.72 5.65 -19.90
C TYR A 180 13.59 5.02 -18.52
N HIS A 181 12.61 4.12 -18.33
CA HIS A 181 12.44 3.39 -17.07
C HIS A 181 13.68 2.53 -16.74
N GLU A 182 14.19 1.76 -17.71
CA GLU A 182 15.42 0.98 -17.52
C GLU A 182 16.64 1.84 -17.17
N LEU A 183 16.74 3.05 -17.74
CA LEU A 183 17.78 4.00 -17.38
C LEU A 183 17.61 4.50 -15.94
N THR A 184 16.38 4.86 -15.53
CA THR A 184 16.11 5.30 -14.16
C THR A 184 16.38 4.21 -13.13
N GLU A 185 16.05 2.94 -13.44
CA GLU A 185 16.38 1.80 -12.57
C GLU A 185 17.89 1.61 -12.47
N LYS A 186 18.63 1.74 -13.57
CA LYS A 186 20.11 1.70 -13.54
C LYS A 186 20.71 2.81 -12.70
N HIS A 187 20.18 4.03 -12.82
CA HIS A 187 20.64 5.18 -12.04
C HIS A 187 20.40 4.96 -10.55
N TRP A 188 19.20 4.47 -10.21
CA TRP A 188 18.85 4.11 -8.85
C TRP A 188 19.80 3.02 -8.31
N GLN A 189 20.01 1.94 -9.06
CA GLN A 189 20.86 0.82 -8.62
C GLN A 189 22.31 1.29 -8.41
N ALA A 190 22.85 2.09 -9.34
CA ALA A 190 24.21 2.61 -9.20
C ALA A 190 24.35 3.53 -7.98
N GLN A 191 23.31 4.30 -7.64
CA GLN A 191 23.29 5.09 -6.40
C GLN A 191 23.22 4.19 -5.17
N TRP A 192 22.41 3.14 -5.22
CA TRP A 192 22.26 2.17 -4.15
C TRP A 192 23.58 1.44 -3.86
N ASP A 193 24.19 0.86 -4.88
CA ASP A 193 25.46 0.12 -4.79
C ASP A 193 26.56 1.01 -4.22
N LEU A 194 26.65 2.26 -4.69
CA LEU A 194 27.61 3.24 -4.17
C LEU A 194 27.41 3.50 -2.68
N GLU A 195 26.15 3.63 -2.25
CA GLU A 195 25.84 3.92 -0.86
C GLU A 195 26.05 2.72 0.07
N GLU A 196 25.71 1.51 -0.38
CA GLU A 196 25.95 0.28 0.38
C GLU A 196 27.44 -0.04 0.50
N GLU A 197 28.20 0.09 -0.60
CA GLU A 197 29.65 -0.10 -0.60
C GLU A 197 30.34 0.89 0.35
N ASP A 198 29.94 2.16 0.35
CA ASP A 198 30.46 3.18 1.27
C ASP A 198 30.11 2.90 2.74
N ASP A 199 28.89 2.43 3.02
CA ASP A 199 28.44 2.05 4.37
C ASP A 199 29.24 0.83 4.89
N CYS A 200 29.48 -0.17 4.04
CA CYS A 200 30.35 -1.32 4.33
C CYS A 200 31.81 -0.90 4.55
N GLU A 201 32.42 -0.19 3.60
CA GLU A 201 33.82 0.26 3.69
C GLU A 201 34.08 1.14 4.93
N SER A 202 33.10 2.00 5.29
CA SER A 202 33.19 2.84 6.48
C SER A 202 33.13 2.01 7.75
N THR A 203 32.23 1.03 7.80
CA THR A 203 32.11 0.12 8.95
C THR A 203 33.35 -0.74 9.12
N GLU A 204 33.88 -1.32 8.03
CA GLU A 204 35.12 -2.11 8.06
C GLU A 204 36.30 -1.28 8.55
N ALA A 205 36.45 -0.05 8.06
CA ALA A 205 37.53 0.84 8.50
C ALA A 205 37.43 1.20 9.99
N VAL A 206 36.22 1.44 10.50
CA VAL A 206 35.99 1.65 11.94
C VAL A 206 36.26 0.37 12.73
N ALA A 207 35.84 -0.80 12.24
CA ALA A 207 36.09 -2.07 12.89
C ALA A 207 37.59 -2.39 13.00
N ASP A 208 38.35 -2.13 11.93
CA ASP A 208 39.80 -2.33 11.92
C ASP A 208 40.52 -1.36 12.86
N LEU A 209 40.09 -0.09 12.92
CA LEU A 209 40.56 0.87 13.92
C LEU A 209 40.33 0.34 15.35
N TYR A 210 39.13 -0.17 15.63
CA TYR A 210 38.80 -0.71 16.95
C TYR A 210 39.64 -1.95 17.29
N LYS A 211 39.91 -2.84 16.32
CA LYS A 211 40.81 -3.99 16.52
C LYS A 211 42.25 -3.56 16.82
N GLU A 212 42.74 -2.55 16.12
CA GLU A 212 44.09 -2.00 16.36
C GLU A 212 44.19 -1.39 17.76
N LEU A 213 43.25 -0.51 18.13
CA LEU A 213 43.22 0.12 19.44
C LEU A 213 43.00 -0.91 20.56
N TYR A 214 42.19 -1.95 20.31
CA TYR A 214 41.98 -3.06 21.23
C TYR A 214 43.31 -3.78 21.51
N SER A 215 44.09 -4.09 20.47
CA SER A 215 45.39 -4.76 20.65
C SER A 215 46.38 -3.93 21.47
N LYS A 216 46.41 -2.60 21.26
CA LYS A 216 47.23 -1.67 22.04
C LYS A 216 46.79 -1.59 23.50
N ALA A 217 45.49 -1.48 23.74
CA ALA A 217 44.93 -1.45 25.10
C ALA A 217 45.16 -2.76 25.84
N SER A 218 44.92 -3.91 25.20
CA SER A 218 45.16 -5.23 25.79
C SER A 218 46.61 -5.42 26.22
N HIS A 219 47.56 -4.98 25.39
CA HIS A 219 48.99 -4.98 25.72
C HIS A 219 49.33 -4.08 26.92
N ALA A 220 48.85 -2.83 26.92
CA ALA A 220 49.08 -1.90 28.03
C ALA A 220 48.54 -2.45 29.37
N LEU A 221 47.39 -3.13 29.34
CA LEU A 221 46.83 -3.79 30.53
C LEU A 221 47.71 -4.94 31.01
N GLU A 222 48.31 -5.72 30.11
CA GLU A 222 49.24 -6.79 30.47
C GLU A 222 50.57 -6.26 31.03
N GLU A 223 51.06 -5.13 30.53
CA GLU A 223 52.22 -4.42 31.09
C GLU A 223 51.96 -3.99 32.53
N LEU A 224 50.81 -3.38 32.82
CA LEU A 224 50.44 -2.97 34.19
C LEU A 224 50.41 -4.16 35.17
N VAL A 225 49.88 -5.30 34.73
CA VAL A 225 49.87 -6.52 35.56
C VAL A 225 51.27 -7.09 35.72
N THR A 226 52.10 -7.03 34.67
CA THR A 226 53.50 -7.44 34.74
C THR A 226 54.30 -6.57 35.70
N GLU A 227 54.10 -5.26 35.69
CA GLU A 227 54.72 -4.31 36.63
C GLU A 227 54.29 -4.60 38.07
N LEU A 228 53.00 -4.87 38.30
CA LEU A 228 52.50 -5.27 39.61
C LEU A 228 53.25 -6.51 40.14
N PHE A 229 53.33 -7.58 39.34
CA PHE A 229 53.97 -8.83 39.79
C PHE A 229 55.48 -8.72 39.93
N LEU A 230 56.19 -8.06 39.00
CA LEU A 230 57.65 -8.08 38.95
C LEU A 230 58.33 -6.91 39.69
N GLN A 231 57.62 -5.81 39.92
CA GLN A 231 58.19 -4.61 40.57
C GLN A 231 57.53 -4.32 41.92
N THR A 232 56.21 -4.23 41.97
CA THR A 232 55.49 -3.76 43.16
C THR A 232 55.37 -4.86 44.22
N LEU A 233 54.97 -6.07 43.82
CA LEU A 233 54.72 -7.19 44.73
C LEU A 233 55.97 -7.64 45.51
N PRO A 234 57.18 -7.79 44.92
CA PRO A 234 58.39 -8.17 45.66
C PRO A 234 58.75 -7.17 46.76
N VAL A 235 58.57 -5.87 46.49
CA VAL A 235 58.88 -4.79 47.44
C VAL A 235 57.91 -4.79 48.62
N VAL A 236 56.63 -5.07 48.38
CA VAL A 236 55.57 -5.03 49.42
C VAL A 236 55.53 -6.31 50.27
N THR A 237 55.82 -7.47 49.67
CA THR A 237 55.70 -8.80 50.32
C THR A 237 57.03 -9.37 50.80
N GLY A 238 58.16 -8.89 50.28
CA GLY A 238 59.47 -9.51 50.50
C GLY A 238 59.68 -10.85 49.79
N LEU A 239 58.76 -11.24 48.89
CA LEU A 239 58.89 -12.43 48.06
C LEU A 239 60.08 -12.30 47.11
N SER A 240 60.69 -13.44 46.77
CA SER A 240 61.74 -13.45 45.76
C SER A 240 61.16 -13.16 44.38
N VAL A 241 61.95 -12.53 43.51
CA VAL A 241 61.57 -12.27 42.11
C VAL A 241 61.10 -13.55 41.40
N ARG A 242 61.71 -14.69 41.73
CA ARG A 242 61.36 -15.99 41.14
C ARG A 242 60.01 -16.53 41.59
N GLU A 243 59.60 -16.27 42.83
CA GLU A 243 58.25 -16.60 43.30
C GLU A 243 57.20 -15.71 42.64
N CYS A 244 57.52 -14.44 42.39
CA CYS A 244 56.65 -13.53 41.65
C CYS A 244 56.56 -13.86 40.15
N GLU A 245 57.62 -14.38 39.53
CA GLU A 245 57.57 -14.94 38.17
C GLU A 245 56.59 -16.11 38.08
N LEU A 246 56.60 -17.03 39.05
CA LEU A 246 55.65 -18.15 39.09
C LEU A 246 54.19 -17.68 39.25
N LEU A 247 53.94 -16.64 40.06
CA LEU A 247 52.60 -16.05 40.20
C LEU A 247 52.13 -15.36 38.91
N LYS A 248 53.05 -14.77 38.15
CA LYS A 248 52.75 -14.21 36.83
C LYS A 248 52.43 -15.32 35.83
N GLU A 249 53.17 -16.42 35.84
CA GLU A 249 52.87 -17.60 35.01
C GLU A 249 51.49 -18.16 35.37
N GLU A 250 51.18 -18.31 36.66
CA GLU A 250 49.85 -18.71 37.14
C GLU A 250 48.74 -17.73 36.68
N TRP A 251 49.01 -16.42 36.66
CA TRP A 251 48.08 -15.44 36.10
C TRP A 251 47.85 -15.65 34.60
N GLN A 252 48.91 -15.86 33.81
CA GLN A 252 48.80 -16.10 32.37
C GLN A 252 48.06 -17.41 32.07
N GLU A 253 48.35 -18.48 32.81
CA GLU A 253 47.66 -19.77 32.69
C GLU A 253 46.16 -19.66 33.01
N ASN A 254 45.79 -18.84 34.00
CA ASN A 254 44.39 -18.57 34.34
C ASN A 254 43.69 -17.61 33.36
N LEU A 255 44.46 -16.78 32.64
CA LEU A 255 43.94 -15.81 31.67
C LEU A 255 43.44 -16.49 30.39
N VAL A 256 44.20 -17.45 29.85
CA VAL A 256 43.84 -18.18 28.61
C VAL A 256 42.44 -18.79 28.64
N PRO A 257 42.06 -19.63 29.62
CA PRO A 257 40.73 -20.23 29.68
C PRO A 257 39.63 -19.19 29.97
N GLN A 258 39.97 -18.06 30.59
CA GLN A 258 39.05 -16.94 30.71
C GLN A 258 38.82 -16.31 29.34
N LEU A 259 39.85 -15.86 28.62
CA LEU A 259 39.67 -15.27 27.29
C LEU A 259 38.85 -16.16 26.34
N GLU A 260 39.08 -17.48 26.36
CA GLU A 260 38.29 -18.44 25.59
C GLU A 260 36.81 -18.49 26.00
N LYS A 261 36.50 -18.47 27.32
CA LYS A 261 35.11 -18.36 27.79
C LYS A 261 34.44 -17.08 27.29
N TRP A 262 35.15 -15.96 27.31
CA TRP A 262 34.60 -14.65 26.96
C TRP A 262 34.35 -14.55 25.46
N GLU A 263 35.25 -15.09 24.64
CA GLU A 263 35.05 -15.21 23.20
C GLU A 263 33.86 -16.13 22.87
N ASN A 264 33.72 -17.26 23.57
CA ASN A 264 32.55 -18.13 23.44
C ASN A 264 31.24 -17.39 23.83
N HIS A 265 31.25 -16.57 24.89
CA HIS A 265 30.10 -15.75 25.27
C HIS A 265 29.77 -14.70 24.20
N ARG A 266 30.78 -14.05 23.61
CA ARG A 266 30.60 -13.10 22.50
C ARG A 266 30.00 -13.77 21.28
N GLN A 267 30.50 -14.94 20.89
CA GLN A 267 29.97 -15.70 19.77
C GLN A 267 28.52 -16.14 20.01
N ARG A 268 28.15 -16.53 21.24
CA ARG A 268 26.76 -16.85 21.59
C ARG A 268 25.84 -15.62 21.48
N ARG A 269 26.25 -14.46 22.02
CA ARG A 269 25.50 -13.19 21.87
C ARG A 269 25.28 -12.85 20.40
N TRP A 270 26.34 -12.98 19.60
CA TRP A 270 26.26 -12.72 18.16
C TRP A 270 25.26 -13.64 17.45
N LYS A 271 25.28 -14.94 17.75
CA LYS A 271 24.31 -15.89 17.17
C LYS A 271 22.87 -15.57 17.55
N LEU A 272 22.61 -15.29 18.83
CA LEU A 272 21.28 -14.90 19.31
C LEU A 272 20.76 -13.65 18.61
N PHE A 273 21.63 -12.65 18.43
CA PHE A 273 21.31 -11.44 17.67
C PHE A 273 20.94 -11.76 16.21
N GLN A 274 21.74 -12.59 15.52
CA GLN A 274 21.48 -12.98 14.14
C GLN A 274 20.15 -13.74 13.98
N GLU A 275 19.83 -14.64 14.90
CA GLU A 275 18.57 -15.39 14.91
C GLU A 275 17.36 -14.45 15.09
N GLN A 276 17.47 -13.47 15.99
CA GLN A 276 16.42 -12.48 16.20
C GLN A 276 16.23 -11.57 15.00
N LEU A 277 17.32 -11.09 14.39
CA LEU A 277 17.28 -10.28 13.18
C LEU A 277 16.61 -11.04 12.03
N LEU A 278 16.88 -12.35 11.91
CA LEU A 278 16.25 -13.23 10.92
C LEU A 278 14.74 -13.35 11.16
N GLN A 279 14.30 -13.58 12.40
CA GLN A 279 12.88 -13.62 12.76
C GLN A 279 12.18 -12.29 12.43
N GLU A 280 12.84 -11.17 12.71
CA GLU A 280 12.32 -9.86 12.34
C GLU A 280 12.22 -9.64 10.83
N LYS A 281 13.16 -10.18 10.04
CA LYS A 281 13.11 -10.18 8.57
C LYS A 281 11.93 -10.99 8.07
N GLU A 282 11.70 -12.18 8.63
CA GLU A 282 10.53 -13.02 8.30
C GLU A 282 9.21 -12.33 8.63
N LEU A 283 9.07 -11.75 9.82
CA LEU A 283 7.88 -11.02 10.23
C LEU A 283 7.58 -9.88 9.26
N TRP A 284 8.59 -9.08 8.91
CA TRP A 284 8.42 -8.00 7.95
C TRP A 284 7.97 -8.51 6.57
N MET A 285 8.54 -9.61 6.08
CA MET A 285 8.11 -10.22 4.82
C MET A 285 6.63 -10.61 4.86
N THR A 286 6.17 -11.17 5.98
CA THR A 286 4.74 -11.54 6.14
C THR A 286 3.83 -10.31 6.18
N GLU A 287 4.22 -9.24 6.88
CA GLU A 287 3.47 -7.99 6.95
C GLU A 287 3.39 -7.28 5.60
N TYR A 288 4.51 -7.28 4.85
CA TYR A 288 4.58 -6.74 3.49
C TYR A 288 3.69 -7.53 2.53
N ALA A 289 3.77 -8.87 2.56
CA ALA A 289 2.89 -9.72 1.77
C ALA A 289 1.41 -9.51 2.09
N LEU A 290 1.06 -9.40 3.38
CA LEU A 290 -0.30 -9.07 3.82
C LEU A 290 -0.74 -7.70 3.27
N SER A 291 0.16 -6.71 3.24
CA SER A 291 -0.09 -5.41 2.63
C SER A 291 -0.45 -5.50 1.16
N ALA A 292 0.37 -6.23 0.39
CA ALA A 292 0.15 -6.40 -1.04
C ALA A 292 -1.22 -7.06 -1.30
N VAL A 293 -1.60 -8.05 -0.50
CA VAL A 293 -2.93 -8.70 -0.57
C VAL A 293 -4.04 -7.71 -0.25
N MET A 294 -3.90 -6.89 0.80
CA MET A 294 -4.91 -5.88 1.16
C MET A 294 -5.09 -4.82 0.08
N GLN A 295 -4.01 -4.35 -0.55
CA GLN A 295 -4.05 -3.39 -1.65
C GLN A 295 -4.72 -3.98 -2.89
N LYS A 296 -4.39 -5.23 -3.23
CA LYS A 296 -5.06 -5.97 -4.31
C LYS A 296 -6.55 -6.12 -4.04
N HIS A 297 -6.93 -6.49 -2.82
CA HIS A 297 -8.33 -6.59 -2.43
C HIS A 297 -9.06 -5.24 -2.53
N LEU A 298 -8.42 -4.14 -2.13
CA LEU A 298 -8.98 -2.80 -2.30
C LEU A 298 -9.19 -2.47 -3.79
N ALA A 299 -8.22 -2.81 -4.64
CA ALA A 299 -8.32 -2.62 -6.08
C ALA A 299 -9.53 -3.36 -6.69
N GLU A 300 -9.66 -4.64 -6.38
CA GLU A 300 -10.75 -5.49 -6.84
C GLU A 300 -12.12 -5.02 -6.33
N LYS A 301 -12.19 -4.56 -5.08
CA LYS A 301 -13.44 -4.01 -4.52
C LYS A 301 -13.87 -2.74 -5.23
N GLN A 302 -12.93 -1.82 -5.49
CA GLN A 302 -13.23 -0.61 -6.23
C GLN A 302 -13.70 -0.93 -7.66
N GLU A 303 -13.05 -1.85 -8.37
CA GLU A 303 -13.46 -2.26 -9.72
C GLU A 303 -14.88 -2.84 -9.73
N LYS A 304 -15.20 -3.74 -8.78
CA LYS A 304 -16.55 -4.32 -8.61
C LYS A 304 -17.62 -3.26 -8.33
N ILE A 305 -17.31 -2.23 -7.54
CA ILE A 305 -18.24 -1.12 -7.25
C ILE A 305 -18.59 -0.38 -8.54
N ILE A 306 -17.59 0.01 -9.33
CA ILE A 306 -17.78 0.77 -10.56
C ILE A 306 -18.52 -0.06 -11.60
N GLN A 307 -18.14 -1.32 -11.78
CA GLN A 307 -18.85 -2.24 -12.67
C GLN A 307 -20.33 -2.36 -12.26
N GLY A 308 -20.62 -2.50 -10.96
CA GLY A 308 -21.99 -2.54 -10.45
C GLY A 308 -22.77 -1.23 -10.63
N VAL A 309 -22.12 -0.06 -10.59
CA VAL A 309 -22.75 1.24 -10.89
C VAL A 309 -23.11 1.32 -12.37
N ILE A 310 -22.18 0.95 -13.27
CA ILE A 310 -22.40 1.01 -14.72
C ILE A 310 -23.49 0.04 -15.16
N SER A 311 -23.49 -1.20 -14.66
CA SER A 311 -24.53 -2.19 -14.98
C SER A 311 -25.94 -1.72 -14.58
N ARG A 312 -26.06 -0.92 -13.53
CA ARG A 312 -27.34 -0.32 -13.12
C ARG A 312 -27.79 0.84 -14.00
N LEU A 313 -26.86 1.54 -14.65
CA LEU A 313 -27.16 2.63 -15.57
C LEU A 313 -27.65 2.12 -16.93
N GLY A 314 -27.24 0.92 -17.36
CA GLY A 314 -27.87 0.15 -18.46
C GLY A 314 -27.84 0.77 -19.86
N CYS A 315 -27.28 1.98 -20.02
CA CYS A 315 -27.35 2.77 -21.26
C CYS A 315 -25.97 2.96 -21.92
N LEU A 316 -24.90 2.31 -21.47
CA LEU A 316 -23.55 2.55 -22.01
C LEU A 316 -23.14 1.43 -22.98
N SER A 317 -22.43 1.80 -24.07
CA SER A 317 -21.79 0.83 -24.97
C SER A 317 -20.61 0.12 -24.30
N ASP A 318 -20.22 -1.04 -24.81
CA ASP A 318 -19.04 -1.79 -24.32
C ASP A 318 -17.75 -0.96 -24.40
N ASP A 319 -17.63 -0.08 -25.41
CA ASP A 319 -16.48 0.83 -25.55
C ASP A 319 -16.46 1.89 -24.45
N SER A 320 -17.62 2.44 -24.10
CA SER A 320 -17.76 3.39 -22.99
C SER A 320 -17.49 2.72 -21.65
N LEU A 321 -17.92 1.47 -21.47
CA LEU A 321 -17.63 0.66 -20.27
C LEU A 321 -16.12 0.44 -20.13
N ARG A 322 -15.44 0.01 -21.20
CA ARG A 322 -13.98 -0.18 -21.19
C ARG A 322 -13.23 1.11 -20.87
N TYR A 323 -13.66 2.23 -21.44
CA TYR A 323 -13.07 3.54 -21.16
C TYR A 323 -13.18 3.93 -19.67
N VAL A 324 -14.36 3.77 -19.06
CA VAL A 324 -14.57 4.09 -17.64
C VAL A 324 -13.71 3.20 -16.73
N LEU A 325 -13.60 1.90 -17.03
CA LEU A 325 -12.75 0.97 -16.27
C LEU A 325 -11.25 1.28 -16.44
N GLN A 326 -10.79 1.61 -17.64
CA GLN A 326 -9.40 2.04 -17.87
C GLN A 326 -9.07 3.33 -17.10
N LYS A 327 -9.98 4.31 -17.13
CA LYS A 327 -9.83 5.54 -16.34
C LYS A 327 -9.76 5.24 -14.85
N GLN A 328 -10.62 4.37 -14.34
CA GLN A 328 -10.55 3.94 -12.93
C GLN A 328 -9.19 3.33 -12.58
N ARG A 329 -8.68 2.40 -13.39
CA ARG A 329 -7.37 1.76 -13.15
C ARG A 329 -6.23 2.78 -13.12
N LEU A 330 -6.24 3.71 -14.07
CA LEU A 330 -5.27 4.81 -14.12
C LEU A 330 -5.30 5.67 -12.85
N LEU A 331 -6.49 5.97 -12.32
CA LEU A 331 -6.63 6.79 -11.12
C LEU A 331 -6.23 6.04 -9.85
N LEU A 332 -6.54 4.74 -9.79
CA LEU A 332 -6.35 3.92 -8.60
C LEU A 332 -4.88 3.49 -8.41
N GLY A 333 -4.14 3.22 -9.48
CA GLY A 333 -2.74 2.80 -9.40
C GLY A 333 -1.87 3.73 -8.56
N PRO A 334 -1.81 5.05 -8.87
CA PRO A 334 -0.99 6.00 -8.12
C PRO A 334 -1.45 6.19 -6.67
N VAL A 335 -2.74 5.99 -6.38
CA VAL A 335 -3.26 5.97 -5.00
C VAL A 335 -2.68 4.78 -4.25
N LEU A 336 -2.77 3.58 -4.82
CA LEU A 336 -2.26 2.35 -4.18
C LEU A 336 -0.74 2.41 -4.00
N ARG A 337 0.01 2.84 -5.01
CA ARG A 337 1.45 3.01 -4.94
C ARG A 337 1.85 3.98 -3.82
N ARG A 338 1.19 5.14 -3.71
CA ARG A 338 1.43 6.09 -2.61
C ARG A 338 1.12 5.51 -1.24
N LEU A 339 0.02 4.77 -1.10
CA LEU A 339 -0.33 4.09 0.14
C LEU A 339 0.71 3.04 0.53
N GLY A 340 1.26 2.32 -0.45
CA GLY A 340 2.39 1.40 -0.27
C GLY A 340 3.63 2.11 0.29
N ALA A 341 4.05 3.19 -0.36
CA ALA A 341 5.20 4.00 0.09
C ALA A 341 4.99 4.55 1.50
N ARG A 342 3.77 5.04 1.79
CA ARG A 342 3.42 5.59 3.11
C ARG A 342 3.52 4.52 4.20
N ARG A 343 3.07 3.30 3.92
CA ARG A 343 3.13 2.18 4.86
C ARG A 343 4.58 1.76 5.14
N VAL A 344 5.39 1.59 4.10
CA VAL A 344 6.81 1.24 4.23
C VAL A 344 7.54 2.31 5.03
N GLY A 345 7.31 3.59 4.72
CA GLY A 345 7.89 4.71 5.47
C GLY A 345 7.43 4.76 6.94
N ALA A 346 6.16 4.46 7.22
CA ALA A 346 5.66 4.37 8.59
C ALA A 346 6.32 3.22 9.38
N ALA A 347 6.49 2.05 8.76
CA ALA A 347 7.19 0.92 9.38
C ALA A 347 8.66 1.24 9.68
N ALA A 348 9.36 1.89 8.75
CA ALA A 348 10.74 2.34 8.96
C ALA A 348 10.82 3.34 10.13
N LEU A 349 9.92 4.33 10.18
CA LEU A 349 9.86 5.30 11.28
C LEU A 349 9.54 4.64 12.63
N ALA A 350 8.63 3.66 12.66
CA ALA A 350 8.34 2.90 13.88
C ALA A 350 9.59 2.16 14.38
N ARG A 351 10.32 1.49 13.47
CA ARG A 351 11.62 0.86 13.78
C ARG A 351 12.61 1.86 14.38
N MET A 352 12.78 3.01 13.74
CA MET A 352 13.68 4.06 14.24
C MET A 352 13.30 4.55 15.63
N ARG A 353 12.01 4.79 15.89
CA ARG A 353 11.51 5.24 17.21
C ARG A 353 11.78 4.22 18.31
N LEU A 354 11.57 2.94 18.02
CA LEU A 354 11.65 1.85 18.99
C LEU A 354 13.07 1.27 19.14
N SER A 355 13.98 1.57 18.21
CA SER A 355 15.33 0.99 18.11
C SER A 355 16.13 1.01 19.41
N ARG A 356 16.19 2.15 20.10
CA ARG A 356 16.99 2.29 21.35
C ARG A 356 16.46 1.41 22.47
N LYS A 357 15.13 1.38 22.64
CA LYS A 357 14.47 0.56 23.66
C LYS A 357 14.59 -0.92 23.33
N ARG A 358 14.42 -1.29 22.06
CA ARG A 358 14.67 -2.66 21.56
C ARG A 358 16.09 -3.12 21.82
N SER A 359 17.10 -2.31 21.49
CA SER A 359 18.50 -2.62 21.75
C SER A 359 18.77 -2.82 23.24
N SER A 360 18.24 -1.94 24.08
CA SER A 360 18.42 -2.02 25.54
C SER A 360 17.80 -3.29 26.13
N LEU A 361 16.58 -3.63 25.69
CA LEU A 361 15.89 -4.85 26.09
C LEU A 361 16.61 -6.11 25.58
N GLN A 362 17.12 -6.06 24.35
CA GLN A 362 17.89 -7.14 23.76
C GLN A 362 19.17 -7.40 24.55
N GLU A 363 19.90 -6.35 24.94
CA GLU A 363 21.07 -6.46 25.81
C GLU A 363 20.72 -7.10 27.17
N LEU A 364 19.58 -6.75 27.77
CA LEU A 364 19.11 -7.37 29.02
C LEU A 364 18.80 -8.86 28.85
N ARG A 365 18.15 -9.25 27.75
CA ARG A 365 17.86 -10.67 27.43
C ARG A 365 19.14 -11.46 27.16
N GLU A 366 20.07 -10.88 26.40
CA GLU A 366 21.39 -11.49 26.16
C GLU A 366 22.13 -11.72 27.49
N GLN A 367 22.14 -10.73 28.39
CA GLN A 367 22.79 -10.88 29.70
C GLN A 367 22.13 -11.96 30.56
N HIS A 368 20.80 -12.01 30.61
CA HIS A 368 20.05 -13.02 31.35
C HIS A 368 20.31 -14.42 30.81
N THR A 369 20.12 -14.66 29.52
CA THR A 369 20.33 -15.99 28.88
C THR A 369 21.75 -16.53 29.06
N LEU A 370 22.77 -15.66 29.09
CA LEU A 370 24.15 -16.08 29.37
C LEU A 370 24.37 -16.40 30.85
N GLN A 371 23.68 -15.73 31.75
CA GLN A 371 23.75 -15.96 33.19
C GLN A 371 23.09 -17.30 33.56
N GLU A 372 21.94 -17.63 32.96
CA GLU A 372 21.25 -18.91 33.17
C GLU A 372 22.11 -20.13 32.79
N GLY A 373 22.90 -20.01 31.70
CA GLY A 373 23.76 -21.09 31.21
C GLY A 373 25.04 -21.32 32.02
N SER A 374 25.31 -20.51 33.06
CA SER A 374 26.59 -20.50 33.79
C SER A 374 26.54 -21.09 35.21
N SER A 375 25.36 -21.23 35.83
CA SER A 375 25.23 -21.70 37.22
C SER A 375 24.48 -23.04 37.33
N LEU A 376 25.21 -24.13 37.63
CA LEU A 376 24.61 -25.44 37.99
C LEU A 376 24.22 -25.53 39.48
N CYS A 377 24.54 -24.53 40.29
CA CYS A 377 24.18 -24.46 41.71
C CYS A 377 23.71 -23.04 42.00
N GLN A 378 22.40 -22.85 42.19
CA GLN A 378 21.83 -21.55 42.57
C GLN A 378 21.79 -21.46 44.09
N ASP A 379 22.44 -20.44 44.64
CA ASP A 379 22.17 -19.94 45.99
C ASP A 379 20.78 -19.24 45.99
N GLU A 380 20.06 -19.20 47.11
CA GLU A 380 18.71 -18.61 47.19
C GLU A 380 18.73 -17.12 46.80
N ASP A 381 19.75 -16.39 47.23
CA ASP A 381 19.94 -14.98 46.88
C ASP A 381 20.20 -14.78 45.36
N GLN A 382 20.86 -15.75 44.72
CA GLN A 382 21.15 -15.72 43.28
C GLN A 382 19.90 -16.07 42.45
N TRP A 383 19.07 -16.98 42.94
CA TRP A 383 17.76 -17.28 42.36
C TRP A 383 16.80 -16.09 42.46
N GLN A 384 16.75 -15.41 43.61
CA GLN A 384 15.92 -14.20 43.77
C GLN A 384 16.36 -13.07 42.83
N LEU A 385 17.67 -12.88 42.65
CA LEU A 385 18.20 -11.89 41.72
C LEU A 385 17.83 -12.22 40.27
N GLN A 386 17.97 -13.48 39.85
CA GLN A 386 17.58 -13.93 38.50
C GLN A 386 16.08 -13.70 38.26
N LYS A 387 15.24 -14.02 39.24
CA LYS A 387 13.80 -13.78 39.18
C LYS A 387 13.44 -12.29 39.12
N ALA A 388 14.20 -11.43 39.82
CA ALA A 388 14.04 -9.98 39.73
C ALA A 388 14.42 -9.46 38.33
N VAL A 389 15.50 -9.96 37.74
CA VAL A 389 15.91 -9.62 36.36
C VAL A 389 14.86 -10.09 35.36
N GLU A 390 14.32 -11.30 35.50
CA GLU A 390 13.21 -11.79 34.66
C GLU A 390 11.96 -10.91 34.78
N SER A 391 11.61 -10.48 35.99
CA SER A 391 10.48 -9.57 36.18
C SER A 391 10.71 -8.22 35.49
N HIS A 392 11.93 -7.67 35.59
CA HIS A 392 12.29 -6.42 34.92
C HIS A 392 12.28 -6.57 33.39
N ILE A 393 12.77 -7.68 32.84
CA ILE A 393 12.70 -7.97 31.40
C ILE A 393 11.23 -7.99 30.95
N ARG A 394 10.34 -8.65 31.70
CA ARG A 394 8.91 -8.69 31.36
C ARG A 394 8.24 -7.31 31.44
N GLU A 395 8.58 -6.50 32.43
CA GLU A 395 8.06 -5.14 32.55
C GLU A 395 8.51 -4.26 31.38
N GLU A 396 9.79 -4.34 30.97
CA GLU A 396 10.29 -3.59 29.81
C GLU A 396 9.74 -4.14 28.49
N GLU A 397 9.46 -5.44 28.39
CA GLU A 397 8.73 -6.04 27.26
C GLU A 397 7.32 -5.50 27.14
N GLU A 398 6.57 -5.44 28.24
CA GLU A 398 5.20 -4.92 28.26
C GLU A 398 5.18 -3.45 27.85
N LYS A 399 6.09 -2.62 28.39
CA LYS A 399 6.22 -1.21 28.00
C LYS A 399 6.58 -1.04 26.52
N LEU A 400 7.49 -1.86 26.01
CA LEU A 400 7.88 -1.81 24.59
C LEU A 400 6.72 -2.25 23.70
N GLU A 401 5.95 -3.27 24.11
CA GLU A 401 4.77 -3.73 23.40
C GLU A 401 3.69 -2.64 23.38
N GLU A 402 3.41 -1.99 24.51
CA GLU A 402 2.47 -0.87 24.60
C GLU A 402 2.85 0.27 23.65
N GLU A 403 4.11 0.71 23.66
CA GLU A 403 4.59 1.77 22.76
C GLU A 403 4.59 1.33 21.29
N THR A 404 4.87 0.06 21.01
CA THR A 404 4.76 -0.51 19.66
C THR A 404 3.31 -0.49 19.19
N GLN A 405 2.36 -0.86 20.06
CA GLN A 405 0.93 -0.82 19.75
C GLN A 405 0.43 0.62 19.56
N GLU A 406 0.85 1.57 20.40
CA GLU A 406 0.51 2.98 20.29
C GLU A 406 1.01 3.57 18.97
N THR A 407 2.30 3.40 18.66
CA THR A 407 2.88 3.89 17.40
C THR A 407 2.22 3.25 16.18
N ASN A 408 1.94 1.95 16.21
CA ASN A 408 1.23 1.26 15.13
C ASN A 408 -0.22 1.77 14.97
N LEU A 409 -0.90 2.08 16.07
CA LEU A 409 -2.25 2.63 16.07
C LEU A 409 -2.27 4.05 15.48
N GLU A 410 -1.33 4.91 15.87
CA GLU A 410 -1.18 6.25 15.31
C GLU A 410 -1.00 6.20 13.79
N PHE A 411 -0.08 5.37 13.29
CA PHE A 411 0.16 5.22 11.87
C PHE A 411 -1.04 4.58 11.14
N HIS A 412 -1.72 3.62 11.76
CA HIS A 412 -2.96 3.05 11.20
C HIS A 412 -4.06 4.11 11.07
N GLN A 413 -4.28 4.94 12.08
CA GLN A 413 -5.28 6.01 12.03
C GLN A 413 -4.98 6.99 10.91
N GLN A 414 -3.72 7.44 10.79
CA GLN A 414 -3.28 8.30 9.69
C GLN A 414 -3.52 7.63 8.33
N LEU A 415 -3.11 6.37 8.17
CA LEU A 415 -3.29 5.62 6.93
C LEU A 415 -4.77 5.47 6.56
N VAL A 416 -5.64 5.16 7.53
CA VAL A 416 -7.09 5.05 7.31
C VAL A 416 -7.68 6.40 6.87
N THR A 417 -7.27 7.51 7.47
CA THR A 417 -7.73 8.84 7.04
C THR A 417 -7.27 9.15 5.61
N GLU A 418 -6.00 8.87 5.27
CA GLU A 418 -5.47 9.07 3.92
C GLU A 418 -6.18 8.18 2.88
N ILE A 419 -6.51 6.93 3.24
CA ILE A 419 -7.30 6.02 2.39
C ILE A 419 -8.70 6.61 2.18
N GLN A 420 -9.37 7.08 3.24
CA GLN A 420 -10.71 7.66 3.13
C GLN A 420 -10.73 8.89 2.23
N GLU A 421 -9.78 9.82 2.40
CA GLU A 421 -9.64 11.00 1.56
C GLU A 421 -9.36 10.63 0.10
N ALA A 422 -8.45 9.68 -0.14
CA ALA A 422 -8.13 9.22 -1.48
C ALA A 422 -9.32 8.53 -2.15
N LEU A 423 -10.09 7.72 -1.41
CA LEU A 423 -11.30 7.07 -1.92
C LEU A 423 -12.42 8.08 -2.22
N GLN A 424 -12.61 9.10 -1.38
CA GLN A 424 -13.56 10.18 -1.64
C GLN A 424 -13.18 10.96 -2.91
N PHE A 425 -11.90 11.29 -3.07
CA PHE A 425 -11.39 11.94 -4.26
C PHE A 425 -11.59 11.08 -5.52
N LEU A 426 -11.25 9.79 -5.45
CA LEU A 426 -11.49 8.83 -6.54
C LEU A 426 -12.98 8.76 -6.90
N GLN A 427 -13.86 8.72 -5.90
CA GLN A 427 -15.30 8.69 -6.13
C GLN A 427 -15.78 9.94 -6.88
N GLN A 428 -15.42 11.14 -6.43
CA GLN A 428 -15.81 12.40 -7.07
C GLN A 428 -15.37 12.45 -8.54
N HIS A 429 -14.13 12.04 -8.81
CA HIS A 429 -13.61 12.02 -10.18
C HIS A 429 -14.34 10.98 -11.04
N MET A 430 -14.61 9.78 -10.50
CA MET A 430 -15.33 8.74 -11.24
C MET A 430 -16.78 9.12 -11.53
N GLU A 431 -17.47 9.80 -10.60
CA GLU A 431 -18.80 10.37 -10.84
C GLU A 431 -18.80 11.34 -12.03
N GLN A 432 -17.76 12.18 -12.13
CA GLN A 432 -17.61 13.11 -13.25
C GLN A 432 -17.32 12.40 -14.57
N VAL A 433 -16.43 11.41 -14.58
CA VAL A 433 -16.11 10.59 -15.78
C VAL A 433 -17.35 9.85 -16.27
N ILE A 434 -18.09 9.20 -15.37
CA ILE A 434 -19.36 8.50 -15.70
C ILE A 434 -20.40 9.50 -16.23
N GLY A 435 -20.52 10.68 -15.61
CA GLY A 435 -21.43 11.73 -16.08
C GLY A 435 -21.10 12.21 -17.50
N GLN A 436 -19.82 12.41 -17.80
CA GLN A 436 -19.36 12.83 -19.13
C GLN A 436 -19.60 11.75 -20.19
N THR A 437 -19.34 10.48 -19.88
CA THR A 437 -19.58 9.38 -20.84
C THR A 437 -21.06 9.18 -21.12
N LEU A 438 -21.93 9.32 -20.11
CA LEU A 438 -23.38 9.30 -20.31
C LEU A 438 -23.87 10.47 -21.20
N LEU A 439 -23.35 11.67 -20.99
CA LEU A 439 -23.68 12.83 -21.83
C LEU A 439 -23.24 12.63 -23.28
N GLN A 440 -22.04 12.09 -23.49
CA GLN A 440 -21.52 11.79 -24.83
C GLN A 440 -22.38 10.74 -25.53
N HIS A 441 -22.75 9.67 -24.81
CA HIS A 441 -23.63 8.63 -25.35
C HIS A 441 -25.00 9.18 -25.75
N ALA A 442 -25.60 10.04 -24.92
CA ALA A 442 -26.90 10.64 -25.22
C ALA A 442 -26.86 11.55 -26.46
N ARG A 443 -25.76 12.26 -26.70
CA ARG A 443 -25.55 13.08 -27.91
C ARG A 443 -25.44 12.21 -29.17
N GLU A 444 -24.66 11.13 -29.09
CA GLU A 444 -24.49 10.19 -30.22
C GLU A 444 -25.79 9.46 -30.57
N GLU A 445 -26.63 9.13 -29.59
CA GLU A 445 -27.98 8.61 -29.84
C GLU A 445 -28.90 9.63 -30.51
N ALA A 446 -28.82 10.91 -30.11
CA ALA A 446 -29.65 11.97 -30.67
C ALA A 446 -29.29 12.27 -32.13
N GLU A 447 -27.99 12.31 -32.47
CA GLU A 447 -27.51 12.51 -33.85
C GLU A 447 -27.97 11.38 -34.78
N LYS A 448 -27.88 10.11 -34.35
CA LYS A 448 -28.35 8.95 -35.12
C LYS A 448 -29.84 8.97 -35.43
N LYS A 449 -30.67 9.56 -34.56
CA LYS A 449 -32.13 9.67 -34.75
C LYS A 449 -32.52 10.78 -35.74
N SER A 450 -31.60 11.69 -36.06
CA SER A 450 -31.86 12.83 -36.96
C SER A 450 -31.53 12.58 -38.44
N SER A 451 -30.81 11.51 -38.76
CA SER A 451 -30.20 11.30 -40.08
C SER A 451 -30.93 10.32 -41.02
N ASP A 452 -32.04 9.71 -40.62
CA ASP A 452 -32.73 8.66 -41.41
C ASP A 452 -34.05 9.19 -42.00
N ASP A 453 -34.09 9.42 -43.32
CA ASP A 453 -35.24 9.67 -44.22
C ASP A 453 -36.13 10.94 -44.04
N GLY A 454 -36.20 11.56 -42.86
CA GLY A 454 -37.16 12.65 -42.60
C GLY A 454 -36.77 14.02 -43.16
N GLN A 455 -35.47 14.28 -43.29
CA GLN A 455 -34.92 15.61 -43.61
C GLN A 455 -35.05 15.95 -45.11
N ASP A 456 -34.68 15.01 -45.99
CA ASP A 456 -34.69 15.17 -47.46
C ASP A 456 -36.09 15.39 -48.06
N PHE A 457 -37.13 14.89 -47.39
CA PHE A 457 -38.52 15.10 -47.81
C PHE A 457 -39.04 16.48 -47.38
N LYS A 458 -38.65 16.96 -46.19
CA LYS A 458 -39.01 18.30 -45.69
C LYS A 458 -38.33 19.39 -46.50
N GLU A 459 -37.07 19.22 -46.89
CA GLU A 459 -36.35 20.16 -47.76
C GLU A 459 -37.02 20.28 -49.14
N ARG A 460 -37.33 19.15 -49.78
CA ARG A 460 -38.08 19.14 -51.06
C ARG A 460 -39.47 19.79 -50.96
N LEU A 461 -40.15 19.63 -49.83
CA LEU A 461 -41.46 20.25 -49.60
C LEU A 461 -41.35 21.78 -49.40
N VAL A 462 -40.29 22.24 -48.73
CA VAL A 462 -40.01 23.67 -48.53
C VAL A 462 -39.62 24.35 -49.85
N GLU A 463 -38.75 23.74 -50.65
CA GLU A 463 -38.39 24.23 -51.99
C GLU A 463 -39.62 24.35 -52.89
N SER A 464 -40.45 23.30 -52.94
CA SER A 464 -41.69 23.31 -53.73
C SER A 464 -42.75 24.29 -53.19
N ALA A 465 -42.71 24.63 -51.90
CA ALA A 465 -43.58 25.66 -51.30
C ALA A 465 -43.18 27.08 -51.69
N VAL A 466 -41.88 27.34 -51.82
CA VAL A 466 -41.33 28.63 -52.25
C VAL A 466 -41.53 28.86 -53.76
N GLU A 467 -41.49 27.80 -54.57
CA GLU A 467 -41.68 27.84 -56.03
C GLU A 467 -43.15 27.83 -56.47
N SER A 468 -44.10 27.52 -55.57
CA SER A 468 -45.52 27.38 -55.90
C SER A 468 -46.25 28.72 -56.08
N VAL A 469 -46.82 28.94 -57.28
CA VAL A 469 -47.70 30.08 -57.62
C VAL A 469 -49.01 30.07 -56.81
N TYR A 470 -49.40 28.94 -56.23
CA TYR A 470 -50.66 28.75 -55.50
C TYR A 470 -50.52 28.88 -53.98
N GLY A 471 -49.29 28.96 -53.47
CA GLY A 471 -48.97 29.21 -52.06
C GLY A 471 -48.91 30.69 -51.72
N THR A 472 -50.04 31.41 -51.73
CA THR A 472 -50.04 32.82 -51.28
C THR A 472 -49.54 32.93 -49.84
N SER A 473 -48.65 33.89 -49.54
CA SER A 473 -48.05 34.12 -48.20
C SER A 473 -49.09 34.10 -47.07
N ASN A 474 -50.28 34.65 -47.29
CA ASN A 474 -51.38 34.64 -46.31
C ASN A 474 -51.90 33.23 -45.97
N ASN A 475 -51.94 32.30 -46.92
CA ASN A 475 -52.40 30.94 -46.70
C ASN A 475 -51.37 30.11 -45.92
N ILE A 476 -50.09 30.28 -46.24
CA ILE A 476 -48.98 29.63 -45.54
C ILE A 476 -48.86 30.18 -44.12
N ASN A 477 -48.93 31.51 -43.94
CA ASN A 477 -48.91 32.14 -42.62
C ASN A 477 -50.08 31.66 -41.74
N ARG A 478 -51.28 31.50 -42.30
CA ARG A 478 -52.43 30.96 -41.57
C ARG A 478 -52.21 29.50 -41.15
N LEU A 479 -51.64 28.67 -42.02
CA LEU A 479 -51.33 27.26 -41.71
C LEU A 479 -50.27 27.15 -40.60
N VAL A 480 -49.21 27.94 -40.70
CA VAL A 480 -48.14 28.02 -39.68
C VAL A 480 -48.71 28.51 -38.35
N GLN A 481 -49.55 29.55 -38.36
CA GLN A 481 -50.20 30.06 -37.15
C GLN A 481 -51.12 29.02 -36.51
N ASN A 482 -51.89 28.27 -37.32
CA ASN A 482 -52.73 27.17 -36.84
C ASN A 482 -51.90 26.04 -36.23
N TYR A 483 -50.78 25.67 -36.85
CA TYR A 483 -49.86 24.66 -36.33
C TYR A 483 -49.25 25.06 -35.00
N TYR A 484 -48.73 26.30 -34.87
CA TYR A 484 -48.24 26.81 -33.59
C TYR A 484 -49.34 26.87 -32.52
N GLN A 485 -50.58 27.21 -32.89
CA GLN A 485 -51.71 27.20 -31.97
C GLN A 485 -52.10 25.78 -31.53
N GLN A 486 -51.99 24.78 -32.42
CA GLN A 486 -52.19 23.37 -32.09
C GLN A 486 -51.07 22.82 -31.20
N LEU A 487 -49.80 23.14 -31.49
CA LEU A 487 -48.66 22.81 -30.65
C LEU A 487 -48.81 23.40 -29.24
N GLY A 488 -49.24 24.65 -29.15
CA GLY A 488 -49.54 25.30 -27.87
C GLY A 488 -50.58 24.52 -27.05
N LYS A 489 -51.69 24.13 -27.68
CA LYS A 489 -52.75 23.32 -27.02
C LYS A 489 -52.25 21.93 -26.58
N ILE A 490 -51.47 21.24 -27.42
CA ILE A 490 -50.90 19.92 -27.10
C ILE A 490 -49.95 20.04 -25.90
N THR A 491 -49.11 21.08 -25.90
CA THR A 491 -48.14 21.35 -24.83
C THR A 491 -48.85 21.70 -23.52
N GLU A 492 -49.84 22.59 -23.54
CA GLU A 492 -50.65 22.95 -22.36
C GLU A 492 -51.37 21.73 -21.75
N VAL A 493 -51.94 20.85 -22.59
CA VAL A 493 -52.59 19.62 -22.15
C VAL A 493 -51.58 18.65 -21.53
N TYR A 494 -50.39 18.51 -22.11
CA TYR A 494 -49.33 17.67 -21.56
C TYR A 494 -48.82 18.22 -20.21
N GLU A 495 -48.56 19.52 -20.11
CA GLU A 495 -48.12 20.15 -18.87
C GLU A 495 -49.18 20.01 -17.76
N GLY A 496 -50.46 20.17 -18.09
CA GLY A 496 -51.58 19.91 -17.19
C GLY A 496 -51.62 18.47 -16.69
N LYS A 497 -51.52 17.49 -17.60
CA LYS A 497 -51.49 16.05 -17.26
C LYS A 497 -50.26 15.68 -16.43
N LYS A 498 -49.08 16.21 -16.77
CA LYS A 498 -47.82 16.00 -16.03
C LYS A 498 -47.94 16.56 -14.62
N LEU A 499 -48.46 17.77 -14.46
CA LEU A 499 -48.65 18.39 -13.15
C LEU A 499 -49.65 17.60 -12.29
N GLN A 500 -50.76 17.16 -12.87
CA GLN A 500 -51.76 16.35 -12.18
C GLN A 500 -51.20 14.99 -11.75
N TYR A 501 -50.45 14.33 -12.63
CA TYR A 501 -49.79 13.04 -12.35
C TYR A 501 -48.72 13.15 -11.26
N LEU A 502 -47.92 14.22 -11.26
CA LEU A 502 -46.93 14.45 -10.21
C LEU A 502 -47.59 14.73 -8.85
N LYS A 503 -48.71 15.48 -8.83
CA LYS A 503 -49.50 15.71 -7.62
C LYS A 503 -50.09 14.41 -7.07
N SER A 504 -50.62 13.53 -7.92
CA SER A 504 -51.17 12.24 -7.46
C SER A 504 -50.07 11.31 -6.92
N LEU A 505 -48.91 11.24 -7.58
CA LEU A 505 -47.75 10.46 -7.11
C LEU A 505 -47.20 10.98 -5.77
N GLN A 506 -47.16 12.30 -5.58
CA GLN A 506 -46.73 12.90 -4.33
C GLN A 506 -47.71 12.56 -3.19
N ALA A 507 -49.02 12.63 -3.44
CA ALA A 507 -50.05 12.24 -2.48
C ALA A 507 -49.96 10.74 -2.14
N GLU A 508 -49.83 9.87 -3.15
CA GLU A 508 -49.69 8.43 -2.98
C GLU A 508 -48.43 8.05 -2.19
N ARG A 509 -47.31 8.76 -2.41
CA ARG A 509 -46.08 8.61 -1.62
C ARG A 509 -46.30 8.98 -0.16
N SER A 510 -46.94 10.11 0.12
CA SER A 510 -47.22 10.54 1.50
C SER A 510 -48.14 9.55 2.23
N GLU A 511 -49.13 8.97 1.54
CA GLU A 511 -50.00 7.93 2.08
C GLU A 511 -49.24 6.61 2.32
N ARG A 512 -48.39 6.15 1.39
CA ARG A 512 -47.59 4.94 1.59
C ARG A 512 -46.66 5.04 2.80
N ILE A 513 -46.03 6.20 2.99
CA ILE A 513 -45.19 6.45 4.17
C ILE A 513 -46.05 6.45 5.44
N ARG A 514 -47.22 7.09 5.41
CA ARG A 514 -48.14 7.14 6.55
C ARG A 514 -48.68 5.76 6.94
N LEU A 515 -49.04 4.92 5.97
CA LEU A 515 -49.54 3.57 6.19
C LEU A 515 -48.44 2.66 6.78
N LYS A 516 -47.23 2.66 6.20
CA LYS A 516 -46.11 1.85 6.71
C LYS A 516 -45.65 2.31 8.09
N ASN A 517 -45.71 3.61 8.39
CA ASN A 517 -45.42 4.11 9.74
C ASN A 517 -46.44 3.63 10.76
N LYS A 518 -47.73 3.58 10.40
CA LYS A 518 -48.80 3.02 11.25
C LYS A 518 -48.66 1.51 11.46
N GLU A 519 -48.34 0.76 10.41
CA GLU A 519 -48.06 -0.68 10.50
C GLU A 519 -46.85 -0.97 11.41
N ASN A 520 -45.79 -0.17 11.30
CA ASN A 520 -44.62 -0.28 12.16
C ASN A 520 -44.94 0.07 13.62
N GLU A 521 -45.80 1.07 13.89
CA GLU A 521 -46.25 1.39 15.25
C GLU A 521 -47.11 0.28 15.87
N LEU A 522 -47.96 -0.38 15.07
CA LEU A 522 -48.75 -1.52 15.50
C LEU A 522 -47.88 -2.75 15.80
N ALA A 523 -46.94 -3.08 14.92
CA ALA A 523 -45.95 -4.13 15.13
C ALA A 523 -45.04 -3.86 16.35
N LEU A 524 -44.80 -2.58 16.66
CA LEU A 524 -44.03 -2.17 17.84
C LEU A 524 -44.81 -2.39 19.15
N LYS A 525 -46.11 -2.09 19.15
CA LYS A 525 -47.00 -2.33 20.31
C LYS A 525 -47.12 -3.83 20.60
N GLU A 526 -47.17 -4.66 19.57
CA GLU A 526 -47.25 -6.12 19.67
C GLU A 526 -45.94 -6.74 20.21
N LYS A 527 -44.77 -6.19 19.82
CA LYS A 527 -43.46 -6.57 20.36
C LYS A 527 -43.25 -6.09 21.80
N HIS A 528 -43.81 -4.95 22.20
CA HIS A 528 -43.77 -4.48 23.59
C HIS A 528 -44.59 -5.38 24.54
N THR A 529 -45.71 -5.96 24.10
CA THR A 529 -46.50 -6.92 24.90
C THR A 529 -45.82 -8.28 25.11
N LYS A 530 -44.95 -8.72 24.19
CA LYS A 530 -44.11 -9.94 24.38
C LYS A 530 -42.78 -9.65 25.06
N GLY A 531 -42.36 -8.39 25.13
CA GLY A 531 -41.06 -7.94 25.65
C GLY A 531 -41.06 -7.44 27.10
N LEU A 532 -42.11 -7.65 27.89
CA LEU A 532 -42.14 -7.23 29.30
C LEU A 532 -41.18 -8.04 30.21
N LEU A 533 -40.47 -9.04 29.67
CA LEU A 533 -39.52 -9.87 30.43
C LEU A 533 -38.05 -9.44 30.34
N ASN A 534 -37.67 -8.44 29.54
CA ASN A 534 -36.26 -8.02 29.41
C ASN A 534 -36.04 -6.55 29.82
N VAL A 535 -36.22 -6.27 31.11
CA VAL A 535 -35.84 -4.97 31.73
C VAL A 535 -34.34 -4.95 32.12
N SER A 536 -33.60 -6.05 31.93
CA SER A 536 -32.19 -6.21 32.33
C SER A 536 -31.18 -6.13 31.17
N SER A 537 -31.36 -5.23 30.20
CA SER A 537 -30.36 -5.01 29.13
C SER A 537 -29.55 -3.72 29.35
N THR A 538 -28.23 -3.85 29.22
CA THR A 538 -27.25 -2.77 29.39
C THR A 538 -27.52 -1.61 28.42
N VAL A 539 -27.14 -0.39 28.81
CA VAL A 539 -27.37 0.83 28.00
C VAL A 539 -26.88 0.67 26.55
N HIS A 540 -25.77 -0.05 26.36
CA HIS A 540 -25.23 -0.36 25.04
C HIS A 540 -26.18 -1.21 24.18
N GLN A 541 -26.81 -2.25 24.72
CA GLN A 541 -27.78 -3.07 23.98
C GLN A 541 -29.03 -2.26 23.59
N ARG A 542 -29.48 -1.33 24.43
CA ARG A 542 -30.58 -0.42 24.08
C ARG A 542 -30.20 0.56 22.97
N ILE A 543 -28.96 1.05 22.97
CA ILE A 543 -28.44 1.91 21.90
C ILE A 543 -28.32 1.14 20.58
N VAL A 544 -27.78 -0.09 20.59
CA VAL A 544 -27.67 -0.94 19.40
C VAL A 544 -29.04 -1.31 18.83
N LEU A 545 -30.01 -1.62 19.70
CA LEU A 545 -31.39 -1.89 19.25
C LEU A 545 -32.07 -0.64 18.68
N GLN A 546 -31.83 0.55 19.26
CA GLN A 546 -32.29 1.82 18.71
C GLN A 546 -31.63 2.15 17.36
N GLN A 547 -30.32 1.92 17.23
CA GLN A 547 -29.59 2.09 15.96
C GLN A 547 -30.13 1.14 14.89
N ASN A 548 -30.28 -0.15 15.18
CA ASN A 548 -30.86 -1.13 14.26
C ASN A 548 -32.29 -0.77 13.86
N ARG A 549 -33.08 -0.18 14.78
CA ARG A 549 -34.42 0.33 14.49
C ARG A 549 -34.40 1.52 13.53
N ILE A 550 -33.51 2.48 13.75
CA ILE A 550 -33.35 3.65 12.88
C ILE A 550 -32.86 3.22 11.49
N LEU A 551 -31.91 2.29 11.42
CA LEU A 551 -31.41 1.73 10.16
C LEU A 551 -32.52 1.01 9.38
N ALA A 552 -33.31 0.16 10.03
CA ALA A 552 -34.44 -0.52 9.39
C ALA A 552 -35.52 0.46 8.90
N GLN A 553 -35.80 1.53 9.65
CA GLN A 553 -36.71 2.60 9.21
C GLN A 553 -36.16 3.36 8.00
N PHE A 554 -34.86 3.66 8.00
CA PHE A 554 -34.19 4.31 6.89
C PHE A 554 -34.21 3.44 5.63
N GLU A 555 -33.86 2.16 5.73
CA GLU A 555 -33.94 1.21 4.62
C GLU A 555 -35.34 1.12 4.02
N LEU A 556 -36.37 1.09 4.88
CA LEU A 556 -37.76 1.07 4.45
C LEU A 556 -38.14 2.35 3.69
N GLN A 557 -37.73 3.52 4.20
CA GLN A 557 -37.93 4.80 3.53
C GLN A 557 -37.20 4.86 2.17
N GLN A 558 -36.00 4.31 2.07
CA GLN A 558 -35.26 4.22 0.81
C GLN A 558 -35.95 3.31 -0.21
N LYS A 559 -36.51 2.18 0.23
CA LYS A 559 -37.31 1.29 -0.64
C LYS A 559 -38.55 2.00 -1.19
N ILE A 560 -39.32 2.71 -0.35
CA ILE A 560 -40.49 3.49 -0.80
C ILE A 560 -40.06 4.61 -1.76
N ARG A 561 -38.94 5.29 -1.48
CA ARG A 561 -38.39 6.33 -2.35
C ARG A 561 -38.04 5.76 -3.73
N LEU A 562 -37.34 4.64 -3.77
CA LEU A 562 -36.96 3.95 -5.01
C LEU A 562 -38.18 3.52 -5.82
N GLU A 563 -39.16 2.89 -5.19
CA GLU A 563 -40.42 2.47 -5.85
C GLU A 563 -41.18 3.67 -6.41
N SER A 564 -41.26 4.78 -5.66
CA SER A 564 -41.91 6.01 -6.15
C SER A 564 -41.18 6.63 -7.35
N LEU A 565 -39.86 6.54 -7.39
CA LEU A 565 -39.05 7.03 -8.51
C LEU A 565 -39.25 6.14 -9.74
N LYS A 566 -39.33 4.82 -9.57
CA LYS A 566 -39.65 3.88 -10.66
C LYS A 566 -41.03 4.16 -11.26
N GLN A 567 -42.05 4.35 -10.42
CA GLN A 567 -43.39 4.71 -10.87
C GLN A 567 -43.42 6.07 -11.59
N LYS A 568 -42.72 7.07 -11.04
CA LYS A 568 -42.58 8.39 -11.67
C LYS A 568 -41.93 8.30 -13.05
N LEU A 569 -40.87 7.50 -13.18
CA LEU A 569 -40.17 7.30 -14.46
C LEU A 569 -41.10 6.65 -15.49
N LEU A 570 -41.79 5.56 -15.12
CA LEU A 570 -42.71 4.85 -16.02
C LEU A 570 -43.88 5.72 -16.46
N GLY A 571 -44.50 6.48 -15.56
CA GLY A 571 -45.60 7.36 -15.93
C GLY A 571 -45.19 8.57 -16.75
N LEU A 572 -44.02 9.17 -16.47
CA LEU A 572 -43.46 10.23 -17.31
C LEU A 572 -43.07 9.71 -18.69
N HIS A 573 -42.58 8.46 -18.79
CA HIS A 573 -42.30 7.81 -20.06
C HIS A 573 -43.59 7.63 -20.87
N CYS A 574 -44.67 7.09 -20.27
CA CYS A 574 -45.97 6.95 -20.95
C CYS A 574 -46.56 8.30 -21.41
N LEU A 575 -46.48 9.34 -20.56
CA LEU A 575 -46.92 10.68 -20.94
C LEU A 575 -46.04 11.29 -22.04
N GLY A 576 -44.72 11.03 -22.00
CA GLY A 576 -43.77 11.44 -23.02
C GLY A 576 -44.07 10.78 -24.37
N THR A 577 -44.33 9.48 -24.39
CA THR A 577 -44.72 8.77 -25.62
C THR A 577 -46.06 9.24 -26.18
N GLU A 578 -47.02 9.61 -25.31
CA GLU A 578 -48.30 10.18 -25.75
C GLU A 578 -48.11 11.58 -26.36
N LEU A 579 -47.29 12.44 -25.74
CA LEU A 579 -46.92 13.73 -26.29
C LEU A 579 -46.23 13.57 -27.65
N GLU A 580 -45.26 12.67 -27.74
CA GLU A 580 -44.53 12.41 -28.97
C GLU A 580 -45.46 11.95 -30.10
N ASN A 581 -46.43 11.07 -29.79
CA ASN A 581 -47.45 10.65 -30.77
C ASN A 581 -48.34 11.81 -31.21
N GLN A 582 -48.79 12.67 -30.29
CA GLN A 582 -49.64 13.83 -30.60
C GLN A 582 -48.90 14.90 -31.41
N LEU A 583 -47.63 15.15 -31.09
CA LEU A 583 -46.77 16.05 -31.85
C LEU A 583 -46.49 15.49 -33.25
N ARG A 584 -46.23 14.18 -33.36
CA ARG A 584 -46.02 13.51 -34.65
C ARG A 584 -47.28 13.53 -35.52
N GLU A 585 -48.46 13.38 -34.94
CA GLU A 585 -49.73 13.50 -35.66
C GLU A 585 -49.97 14.94 -36.14
N ALA A 586 -49.78 15.94 -35.27
CA ALA A 586 -49.90 17.35 -35.65
C ALA A 586 -48.88 17.77 -36.72
N GLU A 587 -47.65 17.27 -36.64
CA GLU A 587 -46.63 17.48 -37.66
C GLU A 587 -47.00 16.81 -38.98
N GLN A 588 -47.50 15.57 -38.94
CA GLN A 588 -47.93 14.86 -40.14
C GLN A 588 -49.13 15.54 -40.82
N ASP A 589 -50.08 16.06 -40.03
CA ASP A 589 -51.23 16.80 -40.51
C ASP A 589 -50.79 18.12 -41.18
N PHE A 590 -49.91 18.89 -40.52
CA PHE A 590 -49.30 20.10 -41.09
C PHE A 590 -48.55 19.83 -42.40
N VAL A 591 -47.70 18.80 -42.43
CA VAL A 591 -46.95 18.39 -43.63
C VAL A 591 -47.90 17.95 -44.74
N SER A 592 -48.99 17.26 -44.41
CA SER A 592 -49.98 16.82 -45.40
C SER A 592 -50.78 17.99 -46.00
N GLU A 593 -51.19 18.96 -45.18
CA GLU A 593 -51.88 20.17 -45.63
C GLU A 593 -50.96 21.07 -46.46
N LEU A 594 -49.69 21.19 -46.06
CA LEU A 594 -48.67 21.93 -46.81
C LEU A 594 -48.38 21.28 -48.17
N ALA A 595 -48.30 19.95 -48.24
CA ALA A 595 -48.14 19.20 -49.48
C ALA A 595 -49.34 19.33 -50.42
N VAL A 596 -50.57 19.38 -49.88
CA VAL A 596 -51.79 19.64 -50.68
C VAL A 596 -51.79 21.06 -51.25
N LEU A 597 -51.39 22.06 -50.47
CA LEU A 597 -51.28 23.45 -50.92
C LEU A 597 -50.21 23.66 -52.00
N THR A 598 -49.16 22.84 -51.98
CA THR A 598 -48.01 22.93 -52.89
C THR A 598 -48.06 21.91 -54.04
N ARG A 599 -49.10 21.05 -54.06
CA ARG A 599 -49.32 19.97 -55.05
C ARG A 599 -48.15 18.99 -55.19
N VAL A 600 -47.44 18.73 -54.09
CA VAL A 600 -46.39 17.70 -54.05
C VAL A 600 -47.05 16.32 -53.84
N PRO A 601 -46.78 15.31 -54.69
CA PRO A 601 -47.35 13.98 -54.52
C PRO A 601 -46.89 13.36 -53.19
N LEU A 602 -47.82 13.18 -52.25
CA LEU A 602 -47.58 12.38 -51.06
C LEU A 602 -47.66 10.90 -51.45
N THR A 603 -46.56 10.16 -51.31
CA THR A 603 -46.66 8.69 -51.27
C THR A 603 -47.40 8.29 -50.01
N VAL A 604 -48.72 8.09 -50.13
CA VAL A 604 -49.59 7.61 -49.05
C VAL A 604 -49.14 6.20 -48.66
N LYS A 605 -48.31 6.08 -47.62
CA LYS A 605 -48.14 4.81 -46.90
C LYS A 605 -49.49 4.51 -46.23
N LYS A 606 -50.18 3.46 -46.70
CA LYS A 606 -51.48 3.00 -46.18
C LYS A 606 -51.43 2.85 -44.64
N LYS A 607 -52.24 3.63 -43.92
CA LYS A 607 -52.60 3.34 -42.51
C LYS A 607 -53.39 2.01 -42.47
N PRO A 608 -53.13 1.07 -41.53
CA PRO A 608 -54.03 -0.04 -41.29
C PRO A 608 -55.29 0.48 -40.60
N SER A 609 -56.41 0.46 -41.34
CA SER A 609 -57.73 0.88 -40.88
C SER A 609 -58.26 -0.05 -39.80
N LYS A 610 -58.49 0.48 -38.59
CA LYS A 610 -59.35 -0.13 -37.56
C LYS A 610 -60.80 -0.11 -38.05
N ARG A 611 -61.42 -1.28 -38.27
CA ARG A 611 -62.88 -1.41 -38.31
C ARG A 611 -63.31 -2.68 -37.55
N SER A 612 -63.85 -2.47 -36.35
CA SER A 612 -64.64 -3.44 -35.59
C SER A 612 -66.02 -3.65 -36.25
N LYS A 613 -66.57 -4.86 -36.41
CA LYS A 613 -67.48 -5.63 -35.50
C LYS A 613 -68.20 -6.73 -36.37
N PRO A 614 -69.10 -7.60 -35.85
CA PRO A 614 -69.06 -8.57 -34.74
C PRO A 614 -69.58 -9.98 -35.16
N ALA A 615 -69.83 -10.87 -34.17
CA ALA A 615 -70.44 -12.22 -34.21
C ALA A 615 -69.48 -13.37 -34.60
N GLY A 616 -69.46 -14.54 -33.96
CA GLY A 616 -70.30 -15.10 -32.91
C GLY A 616 -70.15 -16.63 -32.96
N GLU A 617 -69.93 -17.23 -31.80
CA GLU A 617 -70.06 -18.66 -31.44
C GLU A 617 -68.91 -19.68 -31.60
N LYS A 618 -68.30 -19.92 -30.41
CA LYS A 618 -68.18 -21.21 -29.68
C LYS A 618 -67.28 -22.32 -30.24
N THR A 619 -66.17 -22.55 -29.52
CA THR A 619 -65.99 -23.85 -28.81
C THR A 619 -65.04 -23.73 -27.61
N LYS A 620 -65.49 -24.31 -26.50
CA LYS A 620 -64.83 -24.56 -25.20
C LYS A 620 -63.61 -25.50 -25.42
N SER A 621 -62.61 -25.73 -24.56
CA SER A 621 -62.18 -25.35 -23.20
C SER A 621 -60.89 -26.17 -22.96
N LYS A 622 -59.84 -25.62 -22.34
CA LYS A 622 -59.26 -26.13 -21.07
C LYS A 622 -58.00 -25.35 -20.63
N ARG A 623 -58.16 -24.73 -19.46
CA ARG A 623 -57.19 -24.36 -18.41
C ARG A 623 -55.85 -25.13 -18.43
N GLN A 624 -54.75 -24.42 -18.17
CA GLN A 624 -54.06 -24.56 -16.88
C GLN A 624 -53.14 -23.37 -16.55
N THR A 625 -53.17 -23.04 -15.26
CA THR A 625 -52.61 -21.88 -14.56
C THR A 625 -51.14 -22.12 -14.24
N PHE A 626 -50.28 -21.11 -14.41
CA PHE A 626 -48.96 -21.09 -13.77
C PHE A 626 -49.07 -20.39 -12.41
N GLN A 627 -48.81 -21.15 -11.34
CA GLN A 627 -48.35 -20.66 -10.04
C GLN A 627 -46.94 -21.22 -9.81
N SER A 628 -46.06 -20.39 -9.24
CA SER A 628 -44.74 -20.73 -8.69
C SER A 628 -44.82 -21.82 -7.63
N PRO A 629 -43.68 -22.45 -7.26
CA PRO A 629 -43.10 -22.09 -5.95
C PRO A 629 -41.56 -22.23 -5.78
N GLU A 630 -41.07 -21.53 -4.75
CA GLU A 630 -39.97 -21.89 -3.81
C GLU A 630 -40.04 -23.38 -3.35
N SER A 631 -39.09 -24.09 -2.73
CA SER A 631 -37.78 -23.90 -2.08
C SER A 631 -37.29 -25.29 -1.62
N ALA A 632 -35.99 -25.40 -1.33
CA ALA A 632 -35.34 -26.23 -0.29
C ALA A 632 -35.02 -27.74 -0.52
N GLU A 633 -33.70 -28.04 -0.42
CA GLU A 633 -33.01 -29.07 0.40
C GLU A 633 -33.56 -30.52 0.41
N LYS A 634 -32.79 -31.62 0.22
CA LYS A 634 -31.47 -32.00 0.77
C LYS A 634 -30.98 -33.34 0.17
N ASP A 635 -29.65 -33.52 0.16
CA ASP A 635 -28.81 -34.75 0.29
C ASP A 635 -29.14 -36.01 -0.56
N ASP A 636 -28.21 -36.71 -1.22
CA ASP A 636 -26.93 -37.23 -0.71
C ASP A 636 -26.03 -37.79 -1.85
N ALA A 637 -24.73 -37.94 -1.53
CA ALA A 637 -23.79 -38.98 -1.98
C ALA A 637 -22.99 -38.90 -3.33
N HIS A 638 -21.68 -38.67 -3.11
CA HIS A 638 -20.47 -39.36 -3.62
C HIS A 638 -19.78 -38.96 -4.94
N GLU A 639 -18.59 -38.36 -4.75
CA GLU A 639 -17.26 -38.70 -5.29
C GLU A 639 -17.13 -39.30 -6.70
N ASN A 640 -16.46 -38.57 -7.61
CA ASN A 640 -15.14 -39.03 -8.07
C ASN A 640 -14.33 -37.95 -8.80
N ILE A 641 -13.02 -38.12 -8.64
CA ILE A 641 -11.89 -37.33 -9.11
C ILE A 641 -11.70 -37.46 -10.63
N GLN A 642 -11.43 -36.35 -11.34
CA GLN A 642 -10.49 -36.37 -12.47
C GLN A 642 -9.97 -34.97 -12.82
N GLU A 643 -8.70 -34.74 -12.50
CA GLU A 643 -7.85 -33.70 -13.09
C GLU A 643 -7.65 -33.94 -14.59
N PRO A 644 -7.23 -32.91 -15.36
CA PRO A 644 -6.40 -33.12 -16.52
C PRO A 644 -5.03 -32.46 -16.40
N HIS A 645 -4.00 -33.30 -16.45
CA HIS A 645 -2.60 -32.95 -16.73
C HIS A 645 -2.39 -32.48 -18.18
N GLY A 646 -1.48 -31.52 -18.34
CA GLY A 646 -0.24 -31.75 -19.10
C GLY A 646 -0.06 -31.04 -20.45
N MET A 647 1.00 -30.20 -20.51
CA MET A 647 2.02 -29.99 -21.59
C MET A 647 2.47 -28.51 -21.55
N THR A 648 3.59 -28.06 -20.94
CA THR A 648 5.06 -28.31 -21.09
C THR A 648 5.79 -27.12 -21.73
N SER A 649 7.05 -26.93 -21.30
CA SER A 649 8.12 -25.99 -21.73
C SER A 649 8.20 -24.67 -20.94
N GLY A 650 9.17 -24.35 -20.08
CA GLY A 650 10.48 -24.96 -19.77
C GLY A 650 11.60 -23.90 -19.88
N LEU A 651 12.32 -23.58 -18.77
CA LEU A 651 13.77 -23.29 -18.71
C LEU A 651 14.24 -22.78 -17.32
N CYS A 652 14.83 -23.72 -16.57
CA CYS A 652 16.06 -23.70 -15.75
C CYS A 652 16.43 -22.52 -14.81
N ARG A 653 16.54 -22.84 -13.51
CA ARG A 653 17.79 -22.66 -12.75
C ARG A 653 17.84 -23.62 -11.55
N ASP A 654 18.80 -24.56 -11.60
CA ASP A 654 19.15 -25.47 -10.51
C ASP A 654 19.90 -24.72 -9.40
N MET A 655 19.51 -24.98 -8.15
CA MET A 655 20.32 -24.75 -6.96
C MET A 655 20.50 -26.10 -6.27
N SER A 656 21.72 -26.65 -6.36
CA SER A 656 22.11 -27.89 -5.69
C SER A 656 22.54 -27.60 -4.26
N GLN A 657 21.85 -28.19 -3.29
CA GLN A 657 22.38 -28.46 -1.95
C GLN A 657 22.85 -29.92 -1.90
N SER A 658 24.04 -30.18 -1.37
CA SER A 658 24.32 -31.43 -0.65
C SER A 658 25.48 -31.27 0.34
N SER A 659 25.40 -32.06 1.40
CA SER A 659 26.00 -31.93 2.71
C SER A 659 27.37 -32.63 2.89
N HIS A 660 28.13 -32.12 3.87
CA HIS A 660 29.02 -32.76 4.87
C HIS A 660 30.17 -33.76 4.55
N GLU A 661 31.28 -33.48 5.28
CA GLU A 661 32.35 -34.34 5.87
C GLU A 661 33.65 -34.71 5.11
N GLY A 662 34.79 -34.48 5.79
CA GLY A 662 36.06 -35.19 5.59
C GLY A 662 37.35 -34.36 5.63
N GLU A 663 38.11 -34.46 6.72
CA GLU A 663 39.47 -33.89 6.94
C GLU A 663 40.54 -34.38 5.94
N THR A 664 41.49 -33.51 5.53
CA THR A 664 42.96 -33.65 5.74
C THR A 664 43.76 -32.55 5.00
N GLU A 665 44.71 -31.97 5.75
CA GLU A 665 45.89 -31.11 5.49
C GLU A 665 46.41 -30.69 4.08
N PRO A 666 47.30 -29.65 4.04
CA PRO A 666 47.42 -28.70 2.93
C PRO A 666 48.65 -28.89 2.03
N ARG A 667 48.59 -28.39 0.79
CA ARG A 667 49.79 -28.13 -0.02
C ARG A 667 49.64 -26.94 -0.99
N LYS A 668 50.39 -25.88 -0.66
CA LYS A 668 51.20 -24.99 -1.51
C LYS A 668 51.05 -25.10 -3.04
N ASN A 669 50.79 -23.98 -3.72
CA ASN A 669 51.82 -23.27 -4.52
C ASN A 669 51.25 -22.05 -5.30
N SER A 670 51.83 -20.89 -4.98
CA SER A 670 52.37 -19.85 -5.89
C SER A 670 51.98 -19.88 -7.37
N LYS A 671 51.47 -18.74 -7.88
CA LYS A 671 52.07 -18.09 -9.05
C LYS A 671 51.72 -16.61 -9.19
N MET A 672 52.79 -15.83 -9.29
CA MET A 672 52.89 -14.41 -9.54
C MET A 672 52.46 -13.97 -10.96
N LEU A 673 52.16 -12.66 -11.06
CA LEU A 673 52.46 -11.74 -12.17
C LEU A 673 51.83 -12.00 -13.55
N LYS A 674 51.06 -11.02 -14.03
CA LYS A 674 51.61 -10.03 -15.00
C LYS A 674 50.71 -8.81 -15.22
N LYS A 675 51.29 -7.68 -14.82
CA LYS A 675 51.04 -6.32 -15.31
C LYS A 675 51.22 -6.28 -16.84
N LYS A 676 50.30 -5.63 -17.57
CA LYS A 676 50.59 -5.08 -18.89
C LYS A 676 49.75 -3.82 -19.11
N GLY A 677 50.44 -2.69 -19.16
CA GLY A 677 49.87 -1.44 -19.66
C GLY A 677 50.16 -1.23 -21.14
N SER A 678 49.71 -0.06 -21.59
CA SER A 678 49.91 0.61 -22.88
C SER A 678 48.87 0.27 -23.96
N ARG A 679 47.88 1.15 -24.14
CA ARG A 679 48.04 2.36 -24.95
C ARG A 679 47.21 3.51 -24.37
#